data_AF-A0AAN6ZED9-F1
#
_entry.id   AF-A0AAN6ZED9-F1
#
_cell.length_a   1.000
_cell.length_b   1.000
_cell.length_c   1.000
_cell.angle_alpha   90.00
_cell.angle_beta   90.00
_cell.angle_gamma   90.00
#
_symmetry.space_group_name_H-M   'P 1'
#
loop_
_entity.id
_entity.type
_entity.pdbx_description
1 polymer ?
#
loop_
_entity_poly.entity_id
_entity_poly.type
_entity_poly.pdbx_seq_one_letter_code
_entity_poly.pdbx_strand_id
1 'polypeptide(L)'
;MSEGLALVPVQLQAFVLNPAVCNSGEDDDKGARIVPITQPNYTFLRLDNFVLQSDVVNHVDMHNSAPADTNSRMTDLGARPPAPRRNRHGVYVHWILPQVYRSGVASAASVPEERREEERLRRGLPSRDTKLESPESSNTPEFLQPPTRYIVVRKLDLDSVSPESAKAQFNEYQAWVLESDYLWKLEDIPASYDLEVDVSPFVVGVAEGQDADLVQQAEVFIGRKTPLESWSPDTPADQYVDSLTLLRSNNQLFADFQLHNSNVFSILDNFEYDGPESKLYLNQASASYYLIGWHKDGPTDPLYDKSGKFTREQRLDGLFMDLVDSGIPDVTKAWLESSDPARLCLHGAIYDVHWDHGFKPRSPADDYAARIQNQQVPSIAVGTTPMDALLTYITARKGHEEGLVAKLEEDILLIDTLLHARDDGVEGQREAKDTVYNWNFSRSKGGTRFFLGGEDAAGRPTQPNADSIRALREVNRLQQQLDGCGRLARQRRWDMFSLWWRYVSDVSNKDRQGQDPHYTSSAADLATRIKQLDRFSADLRVRIEAMTRDTTPLANAKTGTEPHFYRARDPTLLIGGVEPGWPSDFSRNVRVRLPIQTVMADAVPAALGQLARDVQNAFPETAPLQEAAALLAEFFALAPQQDPAKDPPKDHAYPQFHDSPSGDTTRRDQWGDRQPWLPLFVEWELEYTHVPFDWWALDEQASRLSDNKLVRYGIEVPGGSPLWEAIAKPPHSPDTREPPDTRILSGRVLILPQPSFSLAAKVAQLFSDTPPKVLEQYLDDKDRQDLLDNLSALQYLSCPLSGLTEGLLTLNMGTHVKPEYKDVANDVETMTAIRAAQFDTAGLTKTNIELISGNSGLTPFAASVSFATDQHCPFKPVTHGQIRYGRPVAVLEDG
;
A
#
# COMPACT_ATOMS: atom_id res chain seq x y z
N MET A 1 9.28 12.84 -36.25
CA MET A 1 10.01 12.85 -34.98
C MET A 1 9.52 14.02 -34.17
N SER A 2 8.80 13.77 -33.09
CA SER A 2 8.33 14.83 -32.20
C SER A 2 9.50 15.31 -31.31
N GLU A 3 9.90 16.58 -31.42
CA GLU A 3 11.08 17.16 -30.72
C GLU A 3 10.92 17.28 -29.18
N GLY A 4 9.86 16.71 -28.61
CA GLY A 4 9.50 16.83 -27.19
C GLY A 4 8.82 15.57 -26.64
N LEU A 5 9.37 14.38 -26.86
CA LEU A 5 8.86 13.14 -26.27
C LEU A 5 9.94 12.42 -25.45
N ALA A 6 9.56 11.92 -24.28
CA ALA A 6 10.38 11.00 -23.48
C ALA A 6 9.66 9.64 -23.35
N LEU A 7 10.39 8.57 -23.66
CA LEU A 7 9.96 7.19 -23.55
C LEU A 7 10.28 6.68 -22.14
N VAL A 8 9.23 6.33 -21.39
CA VAL A 8 9.31 5.87 -20.01
C VAL A 8 9.07 4.36 -19.98
N PRO A 9 10.08 3.52 -19.70
CA PRO A 9 9.85 2.09 -19.59
C PRO A 9 8.98 1.77 -18.37
N VAL A 10 8.08 0.81 -18.52
CA VAL A 10 7.31 0.19 -17.43
C VAL A 10 7.47 -1.33 -17.46
N GLN A 11 7.45 -1.94 -16.27
CA GLN A 11 7.53 -3.38 -16.14
C GLN A 11 6.15 -3.99 -16.34
N LEU A 12 6.05 -4.97 -17.24
CA LEU A 12 4.85 -5.78 -17.43
C LEU A 12 5.00 -7.10 -16.68
N GLN A 13 3.88 -7.60 -16.17
CA GLN A 13 3.74 -8.94 -15.62
C GLN A 13 2.59 -9.65 -16.33
N ALA A 14 2.70 -10.98 -16.45
CA ALA A 14 1.70 -11.81 -17.11
C ALA A 14 1.40 -13.01 -16.23
N PHE A 15 0.20 -13.05 -15.66
CA PHE A 15 -0.27 -14.14 -14.83
C PHE A 15 -1.23 -15.04 -15.61
N VAL A 16 -0.99 -16.35 -15.58
CA VAL A 16 -1.81 -17.35 -16.28
C VAL A 16 -2.81 -17.98 -15.31
N LEU A 17 -4.10 -17.70 -15.49
CA LEU A 17 -5.17 -18.27 -14.66
C LEU A 17 -5.86 -19.43 -15.36
N ASN A 18 -5.67 -20.64 -14.82
CA ASN A 18 -6.30 -21.87 -15.31
C ASN A 18 -6.72 -22.80 -14.16
N PRO A 19 -7.56 -23.82 -14.37
CA PRO A 19 -8.00 -24.71 -13.29
C PRO A 19 -6.86 -25.39 -12.52
N ALA A 20 -5.72 -25.62 -13.16
CA ALA A 20 -4.59 -26.31 -12.54
C ALA A 20 -3.91 -25.47 -11.43
N VAL A 21 -3.99 -24.14 -11.45
CA VAL A 21 -3.44 -23.29 -10.37
C VAL A 21 -4.25 -23.34 -9.06
N CYS A 22 -5.48 -23.89 -9.10
CA CYS A 22 -6.28 -24.15 -7.90
C CYS A 22 -5.90 -25.44 -7.19
N ASN A 23 -5.03 -26.28 -7.80
CA ASN A 23 -4.60 -27.55 -7.22
C ASN A 23 -5.77 -28.56 -7.02
N SER A 24 -5.50 -29.80 -6.61
CA SER A 24 -6.51 -30.87 -6.51
C SER A 24 -7.36 -30.77 -5.24
N GLY A 25 -6.80 -30.18 -4.18
CA GLY A 25 -7.43 -30.13 -2.86
C GLY A 25 -7.26 -31.42 -2.04
N GLU A 26 -6.54 -32.41 -2.54
CA GLU A 26 -6.20 -33.64 -1.81
C GLU A 26 -5.18 -33.36 -0.68
N ASP A 27 -5.10 -34.24 0.32
CA ASP A 27 -4.25 -34.04 1.52
C ASP A 27 -2.74 -34.01 1.21
N ASP A 28 -2.32 -34.62 0.10
CA ASP A 28 -0.95 -34.59 -0.40
C ASP A 28 -0.65 -33.35 -1.27
N ASP A 29 -1.68 -32.58 -1.63
CA ASP A 29 -1.55 -31.33 -2.36
C ASP A 29 -1.10 -30.18 -1.45
N LYS A 30 0.21 -29.98 -1.45
CA LYS A 30 0.92 -29.02 -0.62
C LYS A 30 1.35 -27.74 -1.34
N GLY A 31 0.98 -27.59 -2.61
CA GLY A 31 1.34 -26.43 -3.41
C GLY A 31 0.56 -25.17 -3.05
N ALA A 32 0.99 -24.04 -3.61
CA ALA A 32 0.25 -22.79 -3.55
C ALA A 32 -1.03 -22.89 -4.39
N ARG A 33 -2.10 -22.25 -3.89
CA ARG A 33 -3.45 -22.32 -4.46
C ARG A 33 -3.97 -20.92 -4.72
N ILE A 34 -4.66 -20.74 -5.84
CA ILE A 34 -5.43 -19.51 -6.09
C ILE A 34 -6.75 -19.55 -5.34
N VAL A 35 -7.06 -18.44 -4.69
CA VAL A 35 -8.24 -18.27 -3.85
C VAL A 35 -9.40 -17.68 -4.67
N PRO A 36 -10.65 -17.85 -4.23
CA PRO A 36 -11.78 -17.14 -4.82
C PRO A 36 -11.61 -15.62 -4.71
N ILE A 37 -12.13 -14.92 -5.72
CA ILE A 37 -12.16 -13.46 -5.72
C ILE A 37 -13.04 -12.97 -4.57
N THR A 38 -12.45 -12.15 -3.71
CA THR A 38 -13.18 -11.45 -2.65
C THR A 38 -13.34 -9.99 -3.06
N GLN A 39 -14.38 -9.70 -3.86
CA GLN A 39 -14.66 -8.32 -4.24
C GLN A 39 -14.96 -7.46 -3.00
N PRO A 40 -14.52 -6.19 -2.96
CA PRO A 40 -15.00 -5.26 -1.97
C PRO A 40 -16.53 -5.16 -2.07
N ASN A 41 -17.24 -5.43 -0.98
CA ASN A 41 -18.69 -5.37 -0.99
C ASN A 41 -19.16 -3.95 -0.71
N TYR A 42 -19.22 -3.14 -1.76
CA TYR A 42 -19.66 -1.75 -1.67
C TYR A 42 -21.15 -1.58 -1.31
N THR A 43 -21.94 -2.66 -1.32
CA THR A 43 -23.30 -2.65 -0.77
C THR A 43 -23.30 -2.29 0.71
N PHE A 44 -22.24 -2.67 1.44
CA PHE A 44 -22.04 -2.27 2.84
C PHE A 44 -21.56 -0.82 2.99
N LEU A 45 -21.40 -0.04 1.92
CA LEU A 45 -21.29 1.42 2.03
C LEU A 45 -22.65 2.10 2.23
N ARG A 46 -23.75 1.40 1.95
CA ARG A 46 -25.09 1.99 2.01
C ARG A 46 -25.54 2.18 3.46
N LEU A 47 -25.89 3.42 3.79
CA LEU A 47 -26.30 3.82 5.15
C LEU A 47 -27.78 3.58 5.44
N ASP A 48 -28.58 3.29 4.41
CA ASP A 48 -30.04 3.07 4.50
C ASP A 48 -30.42 1.70 5.10
N ASN A 49 -29.54 0.72 4.98
CA ASN A 49 -29.79 -0.66 5.39
C ASN A 49 -29.15 -1.05 6.73
N PHE A 50 -28.39 -0.16 7.36
CA PHE A 50 -27.78 -0.36 8.67
C PHE A 50 -26.85 -1.60 8.76
N VAL A 51 -26.15 -1.92 7.66
CA VAL A 51 -25.30 -3.11 7.51
C VAL A 51 -23.82 -2.77 7.34
N LEU A 52 -23.37 -1.60 7.83
CA LEU A 52 -21.98 -1.18 7.70
C LEU A 52 -21.01 -2.21 8.29
N GLN A 53 -19.92 -2.47 7.57
CA GLN A 53 -18.81 -3.31 8.01
C GLN A 53 -17.56 -2.49 8.28
N SER A 54 -16.75 -2.93 9.24
CA SER A 54 -15.49 -2.27 9.63
C SER A 54 -14.38 -2.38 8.57
N ASP A 55 -14.50 -3.36 7.67
CA ASP A 55 -13.69 -3.49 6.46
C ASP A 55 -14.62 -3.89 5.31
N VAL A 56 -14.52 -3.22 4.17
CA VAL A 56 -15.34 -3.52 2.97
C VAL A 56 -14.83 -4.72 2.19
N VAL A 57 -13.59 -5.15 2.45
CA VAL A 57 -12.98 -6.33 1.84
C VAL A 57 -12.97 -7.45 2.88
N ASN A 58 -13.78 -8.49 2.65
CA ASN A 58 -13.79 -9.66 3.52
C ASN A 58 -12.42 -10.37 3.52
N HIS A 59 -12.18 -11.18 4.54
CA HIS A 59 -11.05 -12.10 4.55
C HIS A 59 -11.16 -13.13 3.42
N VAL A 60 -10.01 -13.58 2.94
CA VAL A 60 -9.92 -14.51 1.83
C VAL A 60 -10.46 -15.90 2.20
N ASP A 61 -11.30 -16.47 1.32
CA ASP A 61 -11.87 -17.79 1.50
C ASP A 61 -10.93 -18.91 1.07
N MET A 62 -10.25 -19.53 2.04
CA MET A 62 -9.39 -20.68 1.77
C MET A 62 -10.16 -21.98 1.50
N HIS A 63 -11.39 -22.11 1.99
CA HIS A 63 -12.12 -23.38 1.94
C HIS A 63 -12.53 -23.75 0.52
N ASN A 64 -12.75 -22.73 -0.32
CA ASN A 64 -13.12 -22.88 -1.72
C ASN A 64 -11.95 -22.57 -2.68
N SER A 65 -10.70 -22.63 -2.20
CA SER A 65 -9.51 -22.45 -3.06
C SER A 65 -9.24 -23.64 -3.98
N ALA A 66 -9.66 -24.85 -3.56
CA ALA A 66 -9.49 -26.09 -4.28
C ALA A 66 -10.67 -27.06 -4.04
N PRO A 67 -11.03 -27.88 -5.03
CA PRO A 67 -10.55 -27.87 -6.41
C PRO A 67 -11.14 -26.68 -7.20
N ALA A 68 -10.77 -26.53 -8.47
CA ALA A 68 -11.28 -25.45 -9.32
C ALA A 68 -12.82 -25.46 -9.50
N ASP A 69 -13.49 -26.59 -9.27
CA ASP A 69 -14.95 -26.73 -9.37
C ASP A 69 -15.72 -26.11 -8.19
N THR A 70 -15.07 -25.94 -7.04
CA THR A 70 -15.61 -25.22 -5.87
C THR A 70 -15.16 -23.77 -5.81
N ASN A 71 -14.13 -23.40 -6.58
CA ASN A 71 -13.61 -22.04 -6.62
C ASN A 71 -14.48 -21.12 -7.49
N SER A 72 -15.12 -20.11 -6.88
CA SER A 72 -16.00 -19.18 -7.60
C SER A 72 -15.28 -18.28 -8.61
N ARG A 73 -13.95 -18.14 -8.52
CA ARG A 73 -13.12 -17.48 -9.54
C ARG A 73 -13.12 -18.29 -10.85
N MET A 74 -13.21 -19.61 -10.75
CA MET A 74 -13.05 -20.55 -11.87
C MET A 74 -14.39 -21.13 -12.35
N THR A 75 -15.37 -21.23 -11.46
CA THR A 75 -16.64 -21.90 -11.73
C THR A 75 -17.82 -21.04 -11.27
N ASP A 76 -18.85 -20.94 -12.12
CA ASP A 76 -20.13 -20.35 -11.77
C ASP A 76 -20.93 -21.33 -10.93
N LEU A 77 -20.79 -21.21 -9.61
CA LEU A 77 -21.49 -22.04 -8.62
C LEU A 77 -23.01 -21.79 -8.62
N GLY A 78 -23.47 -20.68 -9.19
CA GLY A 78 -24.90 -20.35 -9.30
C GLY A 78 -25.60 -21.04 -10.48
N ALA A 79 -24.84 -21.45 -11.50
CA ALA A 79 -25.37 -22.17 -12.65
C ALA A 79 -25.87 -23.56 -12.24
N ARG A 80 -26.86 -24.08 -12.99
CA ARG A 80 -27.45 -25.40 -12.75
C ARG A 80 -27.37 -26.26 -14.01
N PRO A 81 -26.41 -27.22 -14.10
CA PRO A 81 -25.32 -27.50 -13.14
C PRO A 81 -24.25 -26.38 -13.12
N PRO A 82 -23.36 -26.35 -12.11
CA PRO A 82 -22.24 -25.42 -12.09
C PRO A 82 -21.43 -25.48 -13.39
N ALA A 83 -21.02 -24.32 -13.90
CA ALA A 83 -20.39 -24.20 -15.21
C ALA A 83 -19.05 -23.45 -15.12
N PRO A 84 -17.99 -23.87 -15.83
CA PRO A 84 -16.71 -23.15 -15.80
C PRO A 84 -16.84 -21.71 -16.32
N ARG A 85 -16.24 -20.75 -15.62
CA ARG A 85 -16.13 -19.35 -16.04
C ARG A 85 -14.98 -19.17 -17.02
N ARG A 86 -15.09 -19.80 -18.19
CA ARG A 86 -14.07 -19.74 -19.26
C ARG A 86 -13.72 -18.31 -19.68
N ASN A 87 -14.64 -17.37 -19.51
CA ASN A 87 -14.43 -15.94 -19.76
C ASN A 87 -13.37 -15.31 -18.83
N ARG A 88 -13.08 -15.91 -17.66
CA ARG A 88 -12.04 -15.48 -16.70
C ARG A 88 -10.71 -16.20 -16.89
N HIS A 89 -10.70 -17.33 -17.59
CA HIS A 89 -9.48 -18.11 -17.81
C HIS A 89 -8.65 -17.46 -18.91
N GLY A 90 -7.35 -17.26 -18.67
CA GLY A 90 -6.48 -16.65 -19.66
C GLY A 90 -5.21 -16.05 -19.07
N VAL A 91 -4.63 -15.13 -19.83
CA VAL A 91 -3.47 -14.34 -19.43
C VAL A 91 -3.93 -12.99 -18.92
N TYR A 92 -3.64 -12.71 -17.66
CA TYR A 92 -3.80 -11.40 -17.05
C TYR A 92 -2.50 -10.63 -17.23
N VAL A 93 -2.54 -9.53 -17.98
CA VAL A 93 -1.39 -8.65 -18.21
C VAL A 93 -1.56 -7.41 -17.35
N HIS A 94 -0.58 -7.14 -16.49
CA HIS A 94 -0.51 -5.96 -15.63
C HIS A 94 0.76 -5.15 -15.93
N TRP A 95 0.75 -3.86 -15.60
CA TRP A 95 1.96 -3.05 -15.60
C TRP A 95 2.14 -2.23 -14.32
N ILE A 96 3.37 -2.26 -13.81
CA ILE A 96 3.74 -1.55 -12.59
C ILE A 96 3.97 -0.07 -12.90
N LEU A 97 3.12 0.81 -12.34
CA LEU A 97 3.29 2.25 -12.49
C LEU A 97 4.58 2.76 -11.81
N PRO A 98 5.36 3.62 -12.50
CA PRO A 98 6.58 4.22 -11.94
C PRO A 98 6.37 5.00 -10.64
N GLN A 99 7.44 5.11 -9.84
CA GLN A 99 7.45 5.80 -8.54
C GLN A 99 6.89 7.24 -8.58
N VAL A 100 7.03 7.93 -9.73
CA VAL A 100 6.53 9.29 -9.94
C VAL A 100 5.04 9.44 -9.61
N TYR A 101 4.21 8.44 -9.93
CA TYR A 101 2.77 8.48 -9.69
C TYR A 101 2.38 8.06 -8.27
N ARG A 102 3.34 7.57 -7.48
CA ARG A 102 3.17 7.11 -6.10
C ARG A 102 3.75 8.06 -5.07
N SER A 103 4.47 9.09 -5.52
CA SER A 103 5.18 10.04 -4.66
C SER A 103 4.37 11.33 -4.50
N GLY A 104 3.96 11.61 -3.27
CA GLY A 104 3.21 12.82 -2.95
C GLY A 104 4.12 14.01 -2.71
N VAL A 105 3.74 15.18 -3.20
CA VAL A 105 4.40 16.44 -2.89
C VAL A 105 3.74 17.03 -1.65
N ALA A 106 4.41 16.93 -0.51
CA ALA A 106 4.02 17.59 0.73
C ALA A 106 5.13 18.53 1.19
N SER A 107 4.76 19.69 1.70
CA SER A 107 5.71 20.63 2.31
C SER A 107 5.16 21.10 3.64
N ALA A 108 5.98 21.00 4.69
CA ALA A 108 5.61 21.48 6.01
C ALA A 108 5.32 23.00 5.98
N ALA A 109 4.41 23.46 6.84
CA ALA A 109 4.11 24.88 7.04
C ALA A 109 5.34 25.75 7.39
N SER A 110 6.47 25.14 7.77
CA SER A 110 7.75 25.83 8.00
C SER A 110 8.51 26.19 6.72
N VAL A 111 8.08 25.75 5.53
CA VAL A 111 8.71 26.06 4.24
C VAL A 111 8.00 27.26 3.60
N PRO A 112 8.73 28.28 3.09
CA PRO A 112 8.13 29.44 2.43
C PRO A 112 7.24 29.04 1.23
N GLU A 113 6.11 29.71 1.04
CA GLU A 113 5.11 29.42 -0.01
C GLU A 113 5.68 29.43 -1.43
N GLU A 114 6.52 30.42 -1.77
CA GLU A 114 7.19 30.49 -3.08
C GLU A 114 8.00 29.22 -3.37
N ARG A 115 8.75 28.73 -2.38
CA ARG A 115 9.54 27.50 -2.51
C ARG A 115 8.65 26.27 -2.64
N ARG A 116 7.47 26.28 -2.00
CA ARG A 116 6.49 25.18 -2.12
C ARG A 116 5.91 25.13 -3.53
N GLU A 117 5.48 26.27 -4.07
CA GLU A 117 4.96 26.34 -5.43
C GLU A 117 6.02 26.03 -6.47
N GLU A 118 7.27 26.45 -6.24
CA GLU A 118 8.39 26.07 -7.10
C GLU A 118 8.63 24.56 -7.13
N GLU A 119 8.64 23.90 -5.96
CA GLU A 119 8.78 22.44 -5.89
C GLU A 119 7.60 21.70 -6.52
N ARG A 120 6.37 22.19 -6.33
CA ARG A 120 5.16 21.61 -6.96
C ARG A 120 5.26 21.65 -8.47
N LEU A 121 5.57 22.83 -9.01
CA LEU A 121 5.76 23.00 -10.45
C LEU A 121 6.90 22.13 -10.94
N ARG A 122 8.06 22.11 -10.27
CA ARG A 122 9.20 21.24 -10.64
C ARG A 122 8.81 19.76 -10.71
N ARG A 123 7.91 19.32 -9.83
CA ARG A 123 7.37 17.95 -9.75
C ARG A 123 6.24 17.65 -10.75
N GLY A 124 5.90 18.55 -11.67
CA GLY A 124 4.87 18.28 -12.68
C GLY A 124 3.45 18.66 -12.31
N LEU A 125 3.21 19.28 -11.15
CA LEU A 125 1.87 19.75 -10.77
C LEU A 125 1.53 21.06 -11.50
N PRO A 126 0.24 21.30 -11.85
CA PRO A 126 -0.18 22.55 -12.47
C PRO A 126 -0.07 23.74 -11.51
N SER A 127 0.14 24.94 -12.07
CA SER A 127 0.17 26.20 -11.30
C SER A 127 -1.16 26.47 -10.63
N ARG A 128 -1.12 26.96 -9.38
CA ARG A 128 -2.31 27.44 -8.68
C ARG A 128 -2.79 28.77 -9.26
N ASP A 129 -4.11 28.98 -9.29
CA ASP A 129 -4.72 30.18 -9.84
C ASP A 129 -4.61 31.34 -8.82
N THR A 130 -3.86 32.40 -9.16
CA THR A 130 -3.38 33.45 -8.22
C THR A 130 -4.44 34.46 -7.73
N LYS A 131 -5.74 34.12 -7.76
CA LYS A 131 -6.82 35.12 -7.56
C LYS A 131 -7.42 35.18 -6.16
N LEU A 132 -6.99 34.36 -5.20
CA LEU A 132 -7.52 34.39 -3.84
C LEU A 132 -6.36 34.36 -2.83
N GLU A 133 -6.32 35.36 -1.95
CA GLU A 133 -5.46 35.35 -0.75
C GLU A 133 -5.90 34.16 0.13
N SER A 134 -5.17 33.05 0.09
CA SER A 134 -5.52 31.84 0.85
C SER A 134 -5.03 31.93 2.31
N PRO A 135 -5.90 31.67 3.31
CA PRO A 135 -5.47 31.35 4.67
C PRO A 135 -4.92 29.91 4.75
N GLU A 136 -3.84 29.73 5.53
CA GLU A 136 -3.19 28.47 5.92
C GLU A 136 -3.20 27.31 4.89
N SER A 137 -2.11 27.22 4.14
CA SER A 137 -1.75 26.10 3.26
C SER A 137 -2.02 24.70 3.85
N SER A 138 -2.75 23.88 3.09
CA SER A 138 -2.94 22.44 3.30
C SER A 138 -1.60 21.70 3.50
N ASN A 139 -1.55 20.81 4.52
CA ASN A 139 -0.41 19.90 4.74
C ASN A 139 -0.62 18.54 4.04
N THR A 140 -1.66 18.41 3.20
CA THR A 140 -1.94 17.17 2.48
C THR A 140 -0.99 17.01 1.30
N PRO A 141 -0.35 15.84 1.12
CA PRO A 141 0.42 15.57 -0.07
C PRO A 141 -0.47 15.59 -1.32
N GLU A 142 -0.01 16.27 -2.37
CA GLU A 142 -0.65 16.21 -3.69
C GLU A 142 0.04 15.18 -4.59
N PHE A 143 -0.75 14.46 -5.39
CA PHE A 143 -0.28 13.35 -6.22
C PHE A 143 -0.58 13.63 -7.70
N LEU A 144 0.31 13.19 -8.58
CA LEU A 144 0.12 13.26 -10.02
C LEU A 144 -0.92 12.25 -10.48
N GLN A 145 -1.70 12.63 -11.49
CA GLN A 145 -2.58 11.71 -12.21
C GLN A 145 -1.72 10.75 -13.06
N PRO A 146 -1.96 9.44 -13.04
CA PRO A 146 -1.33 8.50 -13.96
C PRO A 146 -1.95 8.63 -15.37
N PRO A 147 -1.28 8.10 -16.41
CA PRO A 147 -1.87 8.02 -17.75
C PRO A 147 -3.20 7.27 -17.71
N THR A 148 -4.18 7.76 -18.47
CA THR A 148 -5.53 7.16 -18.55
C THR A 148 -5.86 6.57 -19.91
N ARG A 149 -4.88 6.57 -20.83
CA ARG A 149 -5.01 5.98 -22.16
C ARG A 149 -3.87 5.02 -22.41
N TYR A 150 -4.20 3.82 -22.86
CA TYR A 150 -3.22 2.80 -23.21
C TYR A 150 -3.62 2.08 -24.50
N ILE A 151 -2.63 1.58 -25.23
CA ILE A 151 -2.77 0.58 -26.27
C ILE A 151 -2.02 -0.65 -25.79
N VAL A 152 -2.71 -1.78 -25.70
CA VAL A 152 -2.08 -3.09 -25.48
C VAL A 152 -2.10 -3.83 -26.80
N VAL A 153 -0.92 -4.27 -27.26
CA VAL A 153 -0.73 -5.09 -28.44
C VAL A 153 -0.39 -6.51 -28.02
N ARG A 154 -1.05 -7.49 -28.64
CA ARG A 154 -0.69 -8.90 -28.56
C ARG A 154 -0.12 -9.37 -29.88
N LYS A 155 1.04 -10.02 -29.82
CA LYS A 155 1.56 -10.92 -30.86
C LYS A 155 1.25 -12.36 -30.46
N LEU A 156 0.46 -13.06 -31.27
CA LEU A 156 0.11 -14.47 -31.08
C LEU A 156 0.97 -15.34 -32.00
N ASP A 157 1.62 -16.36 -31.46
CA ASP A 157 2.24 -17.41 -32.26
C ASP A 157 1.12 -18.33 -32.81
N LEU A 158 0.77 -18.12 -34.08
CA LEU A 158 -0.30 -18.88 -34.74
C LEU A 158 0.00 -20.38 -34.87
N ASP A 159 1.25 -20.81 -34.72
CA ASP A 159 1.61 -22.24 -34.75
C ASP A 159 1.37 -22.93 -33.40
N SER A 160 1.29 -22.15 -32.31
CA SER A 160 1.00 -22.65 -30.96
C SER A 160 -0.51 -22.80 -30.66
N VAL A 161 -1.38 -22.31 -31.55
CA VAL A 161 -2.83 -22.25 -31.34
C VAL A 161 -3.46 -23.63 -31.31
N SER A 162 -4.14 -23.96 -30.20
CA SER A 162 -4.91 -25.19 -30.04
C SER A 162 -6.35 -24.89 -29.59
N PRO A 163 -7.39 -25.42 -30.27
CA PRO A 163 -7.32 -26.36 -31.38
C PRO A 163 -6.92 -25.70 -32.72
N GLU A 164 -6.27 -26.45 -33.61
CA GLU A 164 -5.77 -25.93 -34.91
C GLU A 164 -6.88 -25.33 -35.78
N SER A 165 -8.12 -25.81 -35.65
CA SER A 165 -9.29 -25.25 -36.35
C SER A 165 -9.60 -23.80 -35.98
N ALA A 166 -9.14 -23.32 -34.82
CA ALA A 166 -9.33 -21.94 -34.38
C ALA A 166 -8.32 -20.97 -35.01
N LYS A 167 -7.20 -21.47 -35.55
CA LYS A 167 -6.10 -20.63 -36.10
C LYS A 167 -6.56 -19.58 -37.11
N ALA A 168 -7.54 -19.92 -37.96
CA ALA A 168 -8.06 -19.01 -38.98
C ALA A 168 -8.87 -17.83 -38.42
N GLN A 169 -9.23 -17.85 -37.14
CA GLN A 169 -10.01 -16.78 -36.49
C GLN A 169 -9.13 -15.73 -35.79
N PHE A 170 -7.82 -15.98 -35.70
CA PHE A 170 -6.90 -15.08 -35.01
C PHE A 170 -5.96 -14.40 -36.00
N ASN A 171 -5.73 -13.11 -35.75
CA ASN A 171 -4.65 -12.37 -36.39
C ASN A 171 -3.37 -12.53 -35.56
N GLU A 172 -2.21 -12.56 -36.23
CA GLU A 172 -0.90 -12.60 -35.55
C GLU A 172 -0.73 -11.41 -34.61
N TYR A 173 -1.16 -10.20 -35.04
CA TYR A 173 -1.15 -9.00 -34.21
C TYR A 173 -2.57 -8.49 -34.00
N GLN A 174 -2.91 -8.22 -32.74
CA GLN A 174 -4.16 -7.55 -32.34
C GLN A 174 -3.86 -6.48 -31.30
N ALA A 175 -4.69 -5.44 -31.24
CA ALA A 175 -4.53 -4.37 -30.28
C ALA A 175 -5.86 -3.91 -29.69
N TRP A 176 -5.81 -3.47 -28.43
CA TRP A 176 -6.93 -2.87 -27.72
C TRP A 176 -6.55 -1.50 -27.18
N VAL A 177 -7.48 -0.57 -27.28
CA VAL A 177 -7.43 0.73 -26.61
C VAL A 177 -8.07 0.56 -25.23
N LEU A 178 -7.36 1.03 -24.21
CA LEU A 178 -7.88 1.12 -22.85
C LEU A 178 -8.10 2.57 -22.46
N GLU A 179 -9.22 2.78 -21.76
CA GLU A 179 -9.61 4.07 -21.20
C GLU A 179 -9.87 3.90 -19.71
N SER A 180 -8.82 4.12 -18.92
CA SER A 180 -8.79 3.82 -17.48
C SER A 180 -9.75 4.69 -16.65
N ASP A 181 -10.08 5.88 -17.15
CA ASP A 181 -10.97 6.85 -16.50
C ASP A 181 -12.40 6.83 -17.05
N TYR A 182 -12.72 5.90 -17.96
CA TYR A 182 -14.08 5.76 -18.49
C TYR A 182 -15.04 5.33 -17.38
N LEU A 183 -16.13 6.06 -17.20
CA LEU A 183 -17.10 5.90 -16.13
C LEU A 183 -18.27 5.03 -16.58
N TRP A 184 -18.52 3.96 -15.85
CA TRP A 184 -19.71 3.12 -15.98
C TRP A 184 -20.65 3.34 -14.79
N LYS A 185 -21.93 3.55 -15.08
CA LYS A 185 -23.00 3.29 -14.12
C LYS A 185 -23.41 1.84 -14.24
N LEU A 186 -23.77 1.20 -13.13
CA LEU A 186 -24.16 -0.21 -13.10
C LEU A 186 -25.24 -0.57 -14.14
N GLU A 187 -26.21 0.32 -14.38
CA GLU A 187 -27.28 0.13 -15.37
C GLU A 187 -26.81 0.21 -16.83
N ASP A 188 -25.68 0.87 -17.08
CA ASP A 188 -25.11 1.08 -18.42
C ASP A 188 -24.07 -0.01 -18.77
N ILE A 189 -23.68 -0.85 -17.81
CA ILE A 189 -22.73 -1.95 -18.05
C ILE A 189 -23.39 -3.02 -18.92
N PRO A 190 -22.76 -3.44 -20.04
CA PRO A 190 -23.29 -4.50 -20.88
C PRO A 190 -23.49 -5.80 -20.09
N ALA A 191 -24.63 -6.47 -20.29
CA ALA A 191 -24.93 -7.73 -19.62
C ALA A 191 -23.93 -8.88 -19.91
N SER A 192 -23.11 -8.73 -20.95
CA SER A 192 -22.04 -9.66 -21.29
C SER A 192 -20.75 -9.43 -20.52
N TYR A 193 -20.61 -8.30 -19.82
CA TYR A 193 -19.42 -7.98 -19.04
C TYR A 193 -19.44 -8.73 -17.71
N ASP A 194 -18.27 -9.21 -17.31
CA ASP A 194 -18.05 -9.77 -15.98
C ASP A 194 -17.51 -8.67 -15.06
N LEU A 195 -18.26 -8.36 -14.00
CA LEU A 195 -17.94 -7.29 -13.05
C LEU A 195 -16.63 -7.51 -12.28
N GLU A 196 -16.01 -8.68 -12.37
CA GLU A 196 -14.73 -8.99 -11.72
C GLU A 196 -13.51 -8.77 -12.63
N VAL A 197 -13.68 -8.85 -13.96
CA VAL A 197 -12.55 -8.85 -14.91
C VAL A 197 -12.67 -7.83 -16.04
N ASP A 198 -13.86 -7.29 -16.31
CA ASP A 198 -14.08 -6.35 -17.42
C ASP A 198 -14.21 -4.89 -16.96
N VAL A 199 -14.46 -4.64 -15.68
CA VAL A 199 -14.57 -3.31 -15.09
C VAL A 199 -14.00 -3.29 -13.68
N SER A 200 -13.64 -2.10 -13.18
CA SER A 200 -13.11 -1.91 -11.84
C SER A 200 -14.05 -1.09 -10.98
N PRO A 201 -14.41 -1.53 -9.78
CA PRO A 201 -15.23 -0.70 -8.91
C PRO A 201 -14.46 0.55 -8.46
N PHE A 202 -15.16 1.68 -8.37
CA PHE A 202 -14.51 2.97 -8.08
C PHE A 202 -15.36 3.89 -7.22
N VAL A 203 -14.74 4.55 -6.25
CA VAL A 203 -15.39 5.57 -5.43
C VAL A 203 -15.11 6.94 -6.03
N VAL A 204 -16.13 7.54 -6.67
CA VAL A 204 -16.03 8.90 -7.19
C VAL A 204 -15.99 9.87 -6.01
N GLY A 205 -14.87 10.56 -5.84
CA GLY A 205 -14.78 11.72 -4.95
C GLY A 205 -15.79 12.77 -5.39
N VAL A 206 -16.67 13.21 -4.49
CA VAL A 206 -17.73 14.16 -4.83
C VAL A 206 -17.09 15.49 -5.19
N ALA A 207 -17.31 15.94 -6.42
CA ALA A 207 -16.88 17.26 -6.85
C ALA A 207 -17.62 18.35 -6.05
N GLU A 208 -16.94 19.47 -5.85
CA GLU A 208 -17.38 20.63 -5.07
C GLU A 208 -18.87 20.95 -5.27
N GLY A 209 -19.63 20.99 -4.16
CA GLY A 209 -20.99 21.53 -4.14
C GLY A 209 -22.10 20.64 -4.70
N GLN A 210 -21.82 19.42 -5.16
CA GLN A 210 -22.87 18.45 -5.50
C GLN A 210 -23.30 17.63 -4.27
N ASP A 211 -24.60 17.34 -4.18
CA ASP A 211 -25.15 16.45 -3.16
C ASP A 211 -24.51 15.07 -3.33
N ALA A 212 -23.58 14.73 -2.44
CA ALA A 212 -22.95 13.42 -2.32
C ALA A 212 -24.01 12.34 -2.11
N ASP A 213 -24.47 11.72 -3.20
CA ASP A 213 -25.37 10.58 -3.14
C ASP A 213 -24.53 9.30 -2.95
N LEU A 214 -24.32 8.92 -1.68
CA LEU A 214 -23.67 7.68 -1.28
C LEU A 214 -24.30 6.43 -1.93
N VAL A 215 -25.58 6.51 -2.35
CA VAL A 215 -26.24 5.42 -3.09
C VAL A 215 -25.66 5.29 -4.49
N GLN A 216 -25.40 6.41 -5.17
CA GLN A 216 -24.77 6.42 -6.50
C GLN A 216 -23.31 5.97 -6.45
N GLN A 217 -22.59 6.26 -5.35
CA GLN A 217 -21.19 5.85 -5.20
C GLN A 217 -20.99 4.33 -5.12
N ALA A 218 -22.00 3.55 -4.71
CA ALA A 218 -21.93 2.10 -4.64
C ALA A 218 -22.16 1.38 -5.99
N GLU A 219 -22.51 2.12 -7.04
CA GLU A 219 -22.92 1.59 -8.35
C GLU A 219 -22.06 2.14 -9.51
N VAL A 220 -20.85 2.62 -9.20
CA VAL A 220 -19.92 3.19 -10.17
C VAL A 220 -18.71 2.28 -10.38
N PHE A 221 -18.38 2.07 -11.65
CA PHE A 221 -17.20 1.36 -12.10
C PHE A 221 -16.42 2.22 -13.09
N ILE A 222 -15.14 1.89 -13.29
CA ILE A 222 -14.29 2.50 -14.30
C ILE A 222 -13.53 1.46 -15.12
N GLY A 223 -12.96 1.93 -16.23
CA GLY A 223 -12.14 1.12 -17.13
C GLY A 223 -12.95 0.60 -18.31
N ARG A 224 -12.40 0.75 -19.51
CA ARG A 224 -13.01 0.26 -20.76
C ARG A 224 -11.91 -0.28 -21.67
N LYS A 225 -12.12 -1.49 -22.20
CA LYS A 225 -11.25 -2.14 -23.20
C LYS A 225 -12.01 -2.25 -24.51
N THR A 226 -11.46 -1.66 -25.57
CA THR A 226 -12.09 -1.66 -26.90
C THR A 226 -11.08 -2.12 -27.95
N PRO A 227 -11.40 -3.09 -28.81
CA PRO A 227 -10.53 -3.44 -29.93
C PRO A 227 -10.21 -2.21 -30.78
N LEU A 228 -8.95 -2.04 -31.19
CA LEU A 228 -8.49 -0.86 -31.94
C LEU A 228 -9.35 -0.60 -33.19
N GLU A 229 -9.73 -1.65 -33.91
CA GLU A 229 -10.56 -1.59 -35.11
C GLU A 229 -11.97 -1.04 -34.87
N SER A 230 -12.47 -1.16 -33.64
CA SER A 230 -13.82 -0.74 -33.23
C SER A 230 -13.81 0.55 -32.40
N TRP A 231 -12.65 1.09 -32.07
CA TRP A 231 -12.53 2.26 -31.21
C TRP A 231 -12.87 3.55 -31.96
N SER A 232 -13.56 4.49 -31.29
CA SER A 232 -13.89 5.80 -31.82
C SER A 232 -13.73 6.91 -30.78
N PRO A 233 -13.37 8.14 -31.20
CA PRO A 233 -13.13 9.25 -30.29
C PRO A 233 -14.41 9.92 -29.73
N ASP A 234 -15.60 9.59 -30.25
CA ASP A 234 -16.85 10.36 -30.06
C ASP A 234 -17.57 10.09 -28.72
N THR A 235 -16.82 9.76 -27.67
CA THR A 235 -17.40 9.53 -26.35
C THR A 235 -17.64 10.87 -25.62
N PRO A 236 -18.87 11.14 -25.13
CA PRO A 236 -19.17 12.35 -24.36
C PRO A 236 -18.26 12.56 -23.14
N ALA A 237 -17.91 13.81 -22.83
CA ALA A 237 -16.96 14.14 -21.76
C ALA A 237 -17.46 13.77 -20.35
N ASP A 238 -18.78 13.72 -20.15
CA ASP A 238 -19.45 13.34 -18.89
C ASP A 238 -19.37 11.82 -18.60
N GLN A 239 -18.80 11.03 -19.51
CA GLN A 239 -18.51 9.61 -19.31
C GLN A 239 -17.08 9.36 -18.82
N TYR A 240 -16.39 10.36 -18.30
CA TYR A 240 -15.05 10.23 -17.75
C TYR A 240 -14.95 10.83 -16.35
N VAL A 241 -14.08 10.24 -15.52
CA VAL A 241 -13.74 10.81 -14.21
C VAL A 241 -12.77 11.98 -14.39
N ASP A 242 -13.07 13.13 -13.76
CA ASP A 242 -12.27 14.36 -13.89
C ASP A 242 -10.81 14.22 -13.40
N SER A 243 -10.56 13.37 -12.40
CA SER A 243 -9.24 13.19 -11.79
C SER A 243 -9.07 11.79 -11.22
N LEU A 244 -8.42 10.89 -11.97
CA LEU A 244 -7.95 9.61 -11.46
C LEU A 244 -6.65 9.83 -10.66
N THR A 245 -6.60 9.42 -9.39
CA THR A 245 -5.35 9.38 -8.62
C THR A 245 -5.28 8.06 -7.85
N LEU A 246 -4.08 7.54 -7.65
CA LEU A 246 -3.89 6.22 -7.04
C LEU A 246 -4.37 6.14 -5.58
N LEU A 247 -4.46 7.28 -4.87
CA LEU A 247 -4.76 7.33 -3.44
C LEU A 247 -6.15 7.91 -3.09
N ARG A 248 -6.84 8.59 -4.02
CA ARG A 248 -8.22 9.07 -3.77
C ARG A 248 -9.25 7.94 -3.70
N SER A 249 -8.93 6.76 -4.24
CA SER A 249 -9.78 5.56 -4.15
C SER A 249 -9.94 5.05 -2.71
N ASN A 250 -9.21 5.61 -1.73
CA ASN A 250 -9.08 5.08 -0.36
C ASN A 250 -8.66 3.60 -0.33
N ASN A 251 -8.13 3.08 -1.43
CA ASN A 251 -7.70 1.71 -1.61
C ASN A 251 -6.25 1.71 -2.07
N GLN A 252 -5.33 1.42 -1.14
CA GLN A 252 -3.88 1.46 -1.40
C GLN A 252 -3.43 0.41 -2.43
N LEU A 253 -4.24 -0.63 -2.65
CA LEU A 253 -3.96 -1.69 -3.61
C LEU A 253 -4.56 -1.42 -4.99
N PHE A 254 -5.22 -0.28 -5.19
CA PHE A 254 -5.90 0.02 -6.46
C PHE A 254 -4.96 -0.11 -7.68
N ALA A 255 -3.73 0.40 -7.61
CA ALA A 255 -2.81 0.34 -8.75
C ALA A 255 -2.20 -1.05 -9.02
N ASP A 256 -2.20 -1.91 -8.00
CA ASP A 256 -1.34 -3.10 -7.96
C ASP A 256 -2.14 -4.40 -7.91
N PHE A 257 -3.41 -4.34 -7.49
CA PHE A 257 -4.24 -5.51 -7.40
C PHE A 257 -5.20 -5.56 -8.58
N GLN A 258 -5.01 -6.54 -9.47
CA GLN A 258 -5.77 -6.70 -10.71
C GLN A 258 -7.29 -6.62 -10.49
N LEU A 259 -7.81 -7.22 -9.42
CA LEU A 259 -9.25 -7.20 -9.08
C LEU A 259 -9.80 -5.80 -8.77
N HIS A 260 -8.92 -4.84 -8.50
CA HIS A 260 -9.27 -3.45 -8.27
C HIS A 260 -9.00 -2.55 -9.49
N ASN A 261 -8.34 -3.06 -10.53
CA ASN A 261 -7.93 -2.25 -11.70
C ASN A 261 -8.06 -2.96 -13.06
N SER A 262 -8.89 -4.00 -13.16
CA SER A 262 -9.37 -4.58 -14.41
C SER A 262 -9.72 -3.49 -15.45
N ASN A 263 -9.05 -3.53 -16.61
CA ASN A 263 -9.16 -2.57 -17.70
C ASN A 263 -8.83 -1.11 -17.32
N VAL A 264 -8.09 -0.90 -16.23
CA VAL A 264 -7.51 0.39 -15.78
C VAL A 264 -5.98 0.33 -15.87
N PHE A 265 -5.36 -0.63 -15.16
CA PHE A 265 -3.90 -0.89 -15.19
C PHE A 265 -3.57 -2.36 -15.47
N SER A 266 -4.57 -3.12 -15.92
CA SER A 266 -4.45 -4.52 -16.30
C SER A 266 -5.46 -4.87 -17.39
N ILE A 267 -5.24 -5.98 -18.10
CA ILE A 267 -6.22 -6.62 -18.99
C ILE A 267 -6.25 -8.12 -18.77
N LEU A 268 -7.40 -8.72 -19.11
CA LEU A 268 -7.51 -10.15 -19.40
C LEU A 268 -7.51 -10.39 -20.91
N ASP A 269 -6.63 -11.28 -21.36
CA ASP A 269 -6.70 -11.94 -22.66
C ASP A 269 -7.08 -13.42 -22.46
N ASN A 270 -8.34 -13.73 -22.77
CA ASN A 270 -8.92 -15.06 -22.59
C ASN A 270 -8.88 -15.92 -23.86
N PHE A 271 -8.27 -15.42 -24.95
CA PHE A 271 -8.21 -16.11 -26.24
C PHE A 271 -9.60 -16.58 -26.75
N GLU A 272 -10.61 -15.75 -26.55
CA GLU A 272 -11.97 -15.99 -27.06
C GLU A 272 -12.03 -15.89 -28.59
N TYR A 273 -12.82 -16.76 -29.22
CA TYR A 273 -13.16 -16.70 -30.64
C TYR A 273 -14.61 -17.14 -30.92
N ASP A 274 -15.12 -16.85 -32.12
CA ASP A 274 -16.51 -17.11 -32.48
C ASP A 274 -16.71 -18.57 -32.95
N GLY A 275 -17.47 -19.34 -32.16
CA GLY A 275 -17.92 -20.67 -32.55
C GLY A 275 -19.25 -20.66 -33.32
N PRO A 276 -19.69 -21.82 -33.83
CA PRO A 276 -20.96 -21.92 -34.58
C PRO A 276 -22.21 -21.55 -33.78
N GLU A 277 -22.20 -21.80 -32.46
CA GLU A 277 -23.36 -21.63 -31.57
C GLU A 277 -23.06 -20.83 -30.30
N SER A 278 -21.77 -20.62 -29.97
CA SER A 278 -21.33 -19.94 -28.75
C SER A 278 -19.89 -19.44 -28.90
N LYS A 279 -19.46 -18.59 -27.96
CA LYS A 279 -18.07 -18.21 -27.79
C LYS A 279 -17.25 -19.43 -27.36
N LEU A 280 -16.12 -19.65 -28.04
CA LEU A 280 -15.16 -20.70 -27.74
C LEU A 280 -13.83 -20.07 -27.29
N TYR A 281 -12.96 -20.88 -26.71
CA TYR A 281 -11.70 -20.42 -26.11
C TYR A 281 -10.57 -21.37 -26.48
N LEU A 282 -9.37 -20.82 -26.67
CA LEU A 282 -8.19 -21.66 -26.91
C LEU A 282 -7.83 -22.51 -25.68
N ASN A 283 -7.30 -23.70 -25.93
CA ASN A 283 -6.72 -24.57 -24.91
C ASN A 283 -5.24 -24.29 -24.70
N GLN A 284 -4.52 -23.93 -25.76
CA GLN A 284 -3.11 -23.59 -25.71
C GLN A 284 -2.81 -22.44 -26.68
N ALA A 285 -1.90 -21.55 -26.27
CA ALA A 285 -1.38 -20.46 -27.08
C ALA A 285 -0.06 -19.94 -26.51
N SER A 286 0.79 -19.36 -27.34
CA SER A 286 1.97 -18.60 -26.94
C SER A 286 1.83 -17.17 -27.45
N ALA A 287 1.95 -16.20 -26.55
CA ALA A 287 1.72 -14.80 -26.86
C ALA A 287 2.81 -13.90 -26.26
N SER A 288 3.05 -12.77 -26.91
CA SER A 288 3.86 -11.67 -26.37
C SER A 288 3.02 -10.41 -26.33
N TYR A 289 3.20 -9.59 -25.31
CA TYR A 289 2.40 -8.38 -25.10
C TYR A 289 3.29 -7.14 -25.08
N TYR A 290 2.76 -6.04 -25.61
CA TYR A 290 3.39 -4.74 -25.63
C TYR A 290 2.40 -3.66 -25.20
N LEU A 291 2.86 -2.70 -24.42
CA LEU A 291 2.06 -1.60 -23.90
C LEU A 291 2.58 -0.27 -24.44
N ILE A 292 1.69 0.65 -24.81
CA ILE A 292 1.97 2.06 -25.07
C ILE A 292 0.95 2.90 -24.29
N GLY A 293 1.38 3.71 -23.34
CA GLY A 293 0.53 4.55 -22.48
C GLY A 293 0.82 6.04 -22.61
N TRP A 294 -0.22 6.87 -22.54
CA TRP A 294 -0.07 8.33 -22.63
C TRP A 294 -1.10 9.10 -21.80
N HIS A 295 -0.73 10.32 -21.43
CA HIS A 295 -1.65 11.28 -20.84
C HIS A 295 -2.56 11.86 -21.93
N LYS A 296 -3.87 11.82 -21.70
CA LYS A 296 -4.88 12.35 -22.63
C LYS A 296 -4.59 13.80 -23.03
N ASP A 297 -4.35 14.65 -22.04
CA ASP A 297 -4.21 16.10 -22.23
C ASP A 297 -2.85 16.60 -21.75
N GLY A 298 -2.42 17.77 -22.26
CA GLY A 298 -1.16 18.40 -21.83
C GLY A 298 -1.11 18.72 -20.34
N PRO A 299 -2.13 19.36 -19.75
CA PRO A 299 -2.11 19.73 -18.33
C PRO A 299 -2.01 18.57 -17.33
N THR A 300 -2.38 17.35 -17.73
CA THR A 300 -2.26 16.15 -16.88
C THR A 300 -0.92 15.43 -17.06
N ASP A 301 -0.14 15.78 -18.10
CA ASP A 301 1.18 15.22 -18.36
C ASP A 301 2.26 15.94 -17.51
N PRO A 302 2.94 15.24 -16.59
CA PRO A 302 3.90 15.87 -15.67
C PRO A 302 5.11 16.54 -16.34
N LEU A 303 5.46 16.14 -17.57
CA LEU A 303 6.57 16.72 -18.33
C LEU A 303 6.15 17.94 -19.16
N TYR A 304 4.84 18.20 -19.26
CA TYR A 304 4.31 19.25 -20.10
C TYR A 304 4.30 20.62 -19.39
N ASP A 305 5.33 21.42 -19.64
CA ASP A 305 5.46 22.76 -19.06
C ASP A 305 5.32 23.87 -20.11
N LYS A 306 4.15 24.53 -20.15
CA LYS A 306 3.94 25.72 -21.00
C LYS A 306 4.63 26.98 -20.47
N SER A 307 5.02 27.02 -19.21
CA SER A 307 5.62 28.22 -18.60
C SER A 307 7.09 28.41 -19.01
N GLY A 308 7.76 27.32 -19.43
CA GLY A 308 9.19 27.32 -19.75
C GLY A 308 10.08 27.63 -18.54
N LYS A 309 9.56 27.50 -17.31
CA LYS A 309 10.29 27.87 -16.08
C LYS A 309 11.44 26.90 -15.77
N PHE A 310 11.28 25.63 -16.10
CA PHE A 310 12.25 24.58 -15.84
C PHE A 310 12.76 24.00 -17.16
N THR A 311 14.01 23.55 -17.18
CA THR A 311 14.51 22.72 -18.28
C THR A 311 13.94 21.30 -18.16
N ARG A 312 13.96 20.56 -19.26
CA ARG A 312 13.57 19.14 -19.25
C ARG A 312 14.41 18.31 -18.29
N GLU A 313 15.70 18.61 -18.12
CA GLU A 313 16.57 17.99 -17.12
C GLU A 313 16.04 18.17 -15.68
N GLN A 314 15.71 19.42 -15.30
CA GLN A 314 15.19 19.73 -13.97
C GLN A 314 13.83 19.05 -13.70
N ARG A 315 13.01 18.92 -14.74
CA ARG A 315 11.73 18.21 -14.68
C ARG A 315 11.94 16.71 -14.51
N LEU A 316 12.83 16.08 -15.30
CA LEU A 316 13.12 14.65 -15.16
C LEU A 316 13.65 14.30 -13.76
N ASP A 317 14.56 15.11 -13.19
CA ASP A 317 15.02 14.95 -11.80
C ASP A 317 13.84 15.03 -10.81
N GLY A 318 12.96 16.03 -10.98
CA GLY A 318 11.72 16.14 -10.21
C GLY A 318 10.77 14.95 -10.39
N LEU A 319 10.83 14.22 -11.49
CA LEU A 319 9.99 13.07 -11.79
C LEU A 319 10.66 11.73 -11.46
N PHE A 320 11.83 11.72 -10.81
CA PHE A 320 12.62 10.51 -10.54
C PHE A 320 13.00 9.76 -11.82
N MET A 321 13.50 10.49 -12.82
CA MET A 321 13.85 9.94 -14.13
C MET A 321 15.24 10.41 -14.55
N ASP A 322 16.01 9.51 -15.16
CA ASP A 322 17.32 9.82 -15.76
C ASP A 322 17.31 9.47 -17.25
N LEU A 323 17.75 10.40 -18.10
CA LEU A 323 17.93 10.12 -19.52
C LEU A 323 19.15 9.20 -19.73
N VAL A 324 18.97 8.14 -20.52
CA VAL A 324 20.06 7.20 -20.85
C VAL A 324 21.07 7.86 -21.81
N ASP A 325 22.36 7.74 -21.49
CA ASP A 325 23.45 8.06 -22.41
C ASP A 325 23.65 6.90 -23.41
N SER A 326 23.30 7.13 -24.68
CA SER A 326 23.53 6.18 -25.78
C SER A 326 24.67 6.59 -26.71
N GLY A 327 25.50 7.57 -26.34
CA GLY A 327 26.63 8.02 -27.17
C GLY A 327 26.27 9.10 -28.21
N ILE A 328 25.11 9.72 -28.09
CA ILE A 328 24.65 10.88 -28.90
C ILE A 328 24.52 12.16 -28.03
N PRO A 329 25.64 12.67 -27.47
CA PRO A 329 25.62 13.76 -26.50
C PRO A 329 25.03 15.05 -27.07
N ASP A 330 25.24 15.34 -28.36
CA ASP A 330 24.74 16.57 -28.97
C ASP A 330 23.21 16.62 -28.99
N VAL A 331 22.54 15.49 -29.23
CA VAL A 331 21.07 15.38 -29.26
C VAL A 331 20.51 15.37 -27.84
N THR A 332 21.08 14.53 -26.97
CA THR A 332 20.59 14.34 -25.60
C THR A 332 20.78 15.60 -24.76
N LYS A 333 21.93 16.27 -24.87
CA LYS A 333 22.19 17.54 -24.18
C LYS A 333 21.28 18.66 -24.66
N ALA A 334 21.12 18.82 -25.98
CA ALA A 334 20.21 19.83 -26.52
C ALA A 334 18.76 19.60 -26.09
N TRP A 335 18.33 18.33 -25.99
CA TRP A 335 17.00 17.98 -25.49
C TRP A 335 16.87 18.31 -23.99
N LEU A 336 17.85 17.98 -23.16
CA LEU A 336 17.84 18.23 -21.71
C LEU A 336 17.83 19.72 -21.36
N GLU A 337 18.57 20.54 -22.11
CA GLU A 337 18.68 21.99 -21.92
C GLU A 337 17.45 22.77 -22.42
N SER A 338 16.57 22.15 -23.23
CA SER A 338 15.34 22.79 -23.70
C SER A 338 14.31 22.95 -22.58
N SER A 339 13.60 24.09 -22.61
CA SER A 339 12.43 24.38 -21.77
C SER A 339 11.11 24.27 -22.54
N ASP A 340 11.15 23.80 -23.78
CA ASP A 340 9.94 23.61 -24.59
C ASP A 340 9.10 22.45 -24.04
N PRO A 341 7.76 22.55 -24.09
CA PRO A 341 6.87 21.50 -23.59
C PRO A 341 7.22 20.14 -24.19
N ALA A 342 7.24 19.11 -23.35
CA ALA A 342 7.44 17.73 -23.75
C ALA A 342 6.34 16.83 -23.15
N ARG A 343 6.24 15.60 -23.66
CA ARG A 343 5.23 14.61 -23.25
C ARG A 343 5.90 13.31 -22.83
N LEU A 344 5.23 12.58 -21.95
CA LEU A 344 5.63 11.22 -21.56
C LEU A 344 4.91 10.18 -22.43
N CYS A 345 5.63 9.15 -22.85
CA CYS A 345 5.09 7.94 -23.47
C CYS A 345 5.56 6.73 -22.67
N LEU A 346 4.65 6.09 -21.93
CA LEU A 346 4.96 4.87 -21.20
C LEU A 346 5.00 3.69 -22.17
N HIS A 347 5.97 2.80 -22.03
CA HIS A 347 6.02 1.60 -22.85
C HIS A 347 6.64 0.41 -22.12
N GLY A 348 6.26 -0.82 -22.49
CA GLY A 348 6.81 -2.02 -21.88
C GLY A 348 6.42 -3.28 -22.62
N ALA A 349 7.19 -4.35 -22.44
CA ALA A 349 7.01 -5.62 -23.13
C ALA A 349 7.06 -6.79 -22.13
N ILE A 350 6.33 -7.86 -22.46
CA ILE A 350 6.52 -9.18 -21.87
C ILE A 350 6.45 -10.22 -22.99
N TYR A 351 7.53 -10.97 -23.18
CA TYR A 351 7.68 -11.96 -24.25
C TYR A 351 7.41 -13.38 -23.77
N ASP A 352 7.01 -14.22 -24.73
CA ASP A 352 6.92 -15.69 -24.59
C ASP A 352 6.06 -16.14 -23.39
N VAL A 353 4.87 -15.55 -23.24
CA VAL A 353 3.87 -15.99 -22.28
C VAL A 353 3.17 -17.23 -22.83
N HIS A 354 3.22 -18.34 -22.11
CA HIS A 354 2.57 -19.59 -22.51
C HIS A 354 1.25 -19.80 -21.78
N TRP A 355 0.17 -19.83 -22.54
CA TRP A 355 -1.16 -20.22 -22.11
C TRP A 355 -1.37 -21.72 -22.33
N ASP A 356 -1.70 -22.44 -21.27
CA ASP A 356 -2.20 -23.81 -21.33
C ASP A 356 -3.33 -23.97 -20.30
N HIS A 357 -4.51 -24.41 -20.76
CA HIS A 357 -5.67 -24.56 -19.89
C HIS A 357 -5.54 -25.74 -18.90
N GLY A 358 -4.78 -26.78 -19.24
CA GLY A 358 -4.65 -28.01 -18.47
C GLY A 358 -3.40 -28.09 -17.59
N PHE A 359 -2.45 -27.17 -17.73
CA PHE A 359 -1.14 -27.26 -17.08
C PHE A 359 -0.88 -26.09 -16.13
N LYS A 360 -0.45 -26.38 -14.89
CA LYS A 360 -0.05 -25.37 -13.90
C LYS A 360 1.33 -24.81 -14.27
N PRO A 361 1.49 -23.51 -14.57
CA PRO A 361 2.80 -22.91 -14.77
C PRO A 361 3.64 -22.95 -13.50
N ARG A 362 4.97 -22.94 -13.63
CA ARG A 362 5.85 -22.88 -12.46
C ARG A 362 5.55 -21.60 -11.67
N SER A 363 5.44 -21.70 -10.35
CA SER A 363 5.22 -20.52 -9.50
C SER A 363 6.24 -20.47 -8.36
N PRO A 364 6.91 -19.32 -8.13
CA PRO A 364 7.70 -19.12 -6.91
C PRO A 364 6.90 -19.40 -5.63
N ALA A 365 5.58 -19.21 -5.67
CA ALA A 365 4.68 -19.50 -4.55
C ALA A 365 4.73 -20.96 -4.10
N ASP A 366 4.90 -21.91 -5.02
CA ASP A 366 5.03 -23.34 -4.70
C ASP A 366 6.34 -23.61 -3.94
N ASP A 367 7.43 -22.96 -4.35
CA ASP A 367 8.74 -23.06 -3.68
C ASP A 367 8.67 -22.50 -2.25
N TYR A 368 7.97 -21.37 -2.06
CA TYR A 368 7.73 -20.79 -0.73
C TYR A 368 6.83 -21.65 0.16
N ALA A 369 5.76 -22.22 -0.41
CA ALA A 369 4.88 -23.13 0.31
C ALA A 369 5.66 -24.36 0.83
N ALA A 370 6.51 -24.95 -0.02
CA ALA A 370 7.38 -26.06 0.37
C ALA A 370 8.36 -25.67 1.50
N ARG A 371 8.93 -24.45 1.43
CA ARG A 371 9.86 -23.94 2.46
C ARG A 371 9.16 -23.71 3.80
N ILE A 372 7.97 -23.11 3.82
CA ILE A 372 7.21 -22.87 5.07
C ILE A 372 6.86 -24.19 5.76
N GLN A 373 6.57 -25.24 4.98
CA GLN A 373 6.23 -26.57 5.49
C GLN A 373 7.45 -27.37 5.97
N ASN A 374 8.67 -26.94 5.65
CA ASN A 374 9.89 -27.60 6.08
C ASN A 374 10.17 -27.33 7.57
N GLN A 375 9.90 -28.31 8.43
CA GLN A 375 10.11 -28.19 9.87
C GLN A 375 11.58 -28.32 10.31
N GLN A 376 12.51 -28.63 9.40
CA GLN A 376 13.94 -28.79 9.73
C GLN A 376 14.68 -27.45 9.84
N VAL A 377 14.19 -26.42 9.15
CA VAL A 377 14.77 -25.08 9.16
C VAL A 377 13.67 -24.12 9.59
N PRO A 378 13.88 -23.27 10.61
CA PRO A 378 12.91 -22.23 10.94
C PRO A 378 12.57 -21.41 9.68
N SER A 379 11.28 -21.23 9.41
CA SER A 379 10.78 -20.41 8.29
C SER A 379 10.06 -19.16 8.77
N ILE A 380 9.75 -19.09 10.06
CA ILE A 380 8.96 -18.03 10.69
C ILE A 380 9.61 -17.61 12.00
N ALA A 381 9.68 -16.31 12.24
CA ALA A 381 10.05 -15.73 13.54
C ALA A 381 9.06 -14.64 13.96
N VAL A 382 8.98 -14.39 15.27
CA VAL A 382 8.16 -13.32 15.84
C VAL A 382 9.06 -12.46 16.70
N GLY A 383 9.05 -11.16 16.45
CA GLY A 383 9.75 -10.15 17.25
C GLY A 383 8.84 -8.97 17.56
N THR A 384 9.29 -8.02 18.38
CA THR A 384 8.54 -6.78 18.66
C THR A 384 8.76 -5.70 17.60
N THR A 385 9.81 -5.86 16.79
CA THR A 385 10.12 -5.03 15.62
C THR A 385 10.57 -5.92 14.45
N PRO A 386 10.59 -5.42 13.20
CA PRO A 386 11.15 -6.16 12.07
C PRO A 386 12.62 -6.58 12.28
N MET A 387 13.43 -5.74 12.93
CA MET A 387 14.84 -6.06 13.21
C MET A 387 14.96 -7.19 14.25
N ASP A 388 14.19 -7.12 15.33
CA ASP A 388 14.15 -8.17 16.36
C ASP A 388 13.68 -9.52 15.77
N ALA A 389 12.66 -9.48 14.91
CA ALA A 389 12.21 -10.66 14.18
C ALA A 389 13.30 -11.22 13.25
N LEU A 390 14.06 -10.35 12.56
CA LEU A 390 15.18 -10.71 11.67
C LEU A 390 16.37 -11.30 12.42
N LEU A 391 16.71 -10.77 13.59
CA LEU A 391 17.79 -11.31 14.41
C LEU A 391 17.39 -12.66 15.01
N THR A 392 16.12 -12.80 15.42
CA THR A 392 15.55 -14.06 15.96
C THR A 392 15.57 -15.18 14.92
N TYR A 393 14.80 -15.03 13.84
CA TYR A 393 15.40 -14.99 12.51
C TYR A 393 16.62 -15.85 12.16
N ILE A 394 17.70 -15.09 11.94
CA ILE A 394 19.06 -15.50 11.63
C ILE A 394 19.65 -16.37 12.75
N THR A 395 19.47 -15.98 14.02
CA THR A 395 20.03 -16.72 15.16
C THR A 395 19.49 -18.15 15.23
N ALA A 396 18.18 -18.33 15.00
CA ALA A 396 17.51 -19.63 15.09
C ALA A 396 17.97 -20.62 14.00
N ARG A 397 18.50 -20.13 12.87
CA ARG A 397 18.94 -20.98 11.75
C ARG A 397 20.45 -21.01 11.55
N LYS A 398 21.23 -20.43 12.46
CA LYS A 398 22.69 -20.38 12.34
C LYS A 398 23.26 -21.77 12.02
N GLY A 399 23.99 -21.88 10.91
CA GLY A 399 24.57 -23.15 10.44
C GLY A 399 23.68 -24.00 9.53
N HIS A 400 22.49 -23.51 9.13
CA HIS A 400 21.59 -24.18 8.19
C HIS A 400 21.62 -23.61 6.76
N GLU A 401 22.29 -22.48 6.54
CA GLU A 401 22.46 -21.82 5.23
C GLU A 401 23.93 -21.85 4.80
N GLU A 402 24.19 -21.79 3.49
CA GLU A 402 25.54 -21.76 2.90
C GLU A 402 25.70 -20.61 1.90
N GLY A 403 26.96 -20.27 1.58
CA GLY A 403 27.28 -19.30 0.54
C GLY A 403 27.03 -17.84 0.95
N LEU A 404 26.56 -17.03 -0.01
CA LEU A 404 26.40 -15.58 0.16
C LEU A 404 25.42 -15.24 1.30
N VAL A 405 24.28 -15.92 1.35
CA VAL A 405 23.25 -15.67 2.38
C VAL A 405 23.80 -15.91 3.78
N ALA A 406 24.52 -17.03 3.99
CA ALA A 406 25.14 -17.35 5.27
C ALA A 406 26.16 -16.29 5.71
N LYS A 407 26.96 -15.77 4.77
CA LYS A 407 27.91 -14.68 5.05
C LYS A 407 27.17 -13.40 5.48
N LEU A 408 26.17 -12.98 4.71
CA LEU A 408 25.38 -11.77 5.04
C LEU A 408 24.71 -11.87 6.40
N GLU A 409 24.21 -13.06 6.74
CA GLU A 409 23.64 -13.34 8.06
C GLU A 409 24.66 -13.24 9.20
N GLU A 410 25.88 -13.77 8.99
CA GLU A 410 26.97 -13.64 9.93
C GLU A 410 27.40 -12.16 10.10
N ASP A 411 27.52 -11.42 9.00
CA ASP A 411 27.89 -10.01 9.01
C ASP A 411 26.86 -9.16 9.77
N ILE A 412 25.55 -9.44 9.59
CA ILE A 412 24.48 -8.78 10.35
C ILE A 412 24.59 -9.08 11.85
N LEU A 413 24.86 -10.34 12.21
CA LEU A 413 25.04 -10.72 13.63
C LEU A 413 26.27 -10.06 14.25
N LEU A 414 27.33 -9.79 13.48
CA LEU A 414 28.52 -9.08 13.97
C LEU A 414 28.19 -7.62 14.31
N ILE A 415 27.41 -6.93 13.47
CA ILE A 415 27.01 -5.53 13.70
C ILE A 415 25.74 -5.38 14.54
N ASP A 416 25.17 -6.48 15.05
CA ASP A 416 23.94 -6.52 15.85
C ASP A 416 23.95 -5.48 16.99
N THR A 417 25.02 -5.46 17.77
CA THR A 417 25.19 -4.51 18.87
C THR A 417 25.16 -3.04 18.43
N LEU A 418 25.66 -2.73 17.22
CA LEU A 418 25.65 -1.39 16.65
C LEU A 418 24.27 -1.02 16.06
N LEU A 419 23.61 -1.99 15.43
CA LEU A 419 22.23 -1.84 14.94
C LEU A 419 21.28 -1.54 16.11
N HIS A 420 21.48 -2.22 17.24
CA HIS A 420 20.76 -1.97 18.49
C HIS A 420 21.10 -0.62 19.11
N ALA A 421 22.39 -0.25 19.20
CA ALA A 421 22.82 1.01 19.80
C ALA A 421 22.37 2.26 19.01
N ARG A 422 22.00 2.13 17.74
CA ARG A 422 21.60 3.25 16.88
C ARG A 422 20.09 3.50 16.84
N ASP A 423 19.27 2.47 17.05
CA ASP A 423 17.84 2.66 17.24
C ASP A 423 17.52 3.42 18.56
N ASP A 424 18.52 3.57 19.44
CA ASP A 424 18.44 4.28 20.72
C ASP A 424 19.45 5.47 20.77
N GLY A 425 18.98 6.72 20.85
CA GLY A 425 19.87 7.86 21.09
C GLY A 425 20.61 7.79 22.45
N VAL A 426 21.91 8.06 22.42
CA VAL A 426 22.95 8.14 23.49
C VAL A 426 22.49 8.09 24.97
N GLU A 427 22.93 7.04 25.73
CA GLU A 427 23.77 7.06 26.97
C GLU A 427 23.55 5.82 27.90
N GLY A 428 24.61 5.00 28.11
CA GLY A 428 24.63 3.59 28.59
C GLY A 428 23.87 3.09 29.83
N GLN A 429 23.33 3.96 30.70
CA GLN A 429 22.43 3.52 31.79
C GLN A 429 20.98 4.01 31.60
N ARG A 430 20.80 5.07 30.82
CA ARG A 430 19.51 5.45 30.24
C ARG A 430 19.14 4.49 29.12
N GLU A 431 20.14 4.06 28.36
CA GLU A 431 20.12 3.04 27.31
C GLU A 431 19.39 1.79 27.79
N ALA A 432 19.84 1.07 28.83
CA ALA A 432 19.16 -0.16 29.27
C ALA A 432 17.65 0.02 29.65
N LYS A 433 17.26 1.19 30.17
CA LYS A 433 15.85 1.50 30.47
C LYS A 433 15.08 1.92 29.22
N ASP A 434 15.69 2.74 28.36
CA ASP A 434 15.11 3.21 27.11
C ASP A 434 15.02 2.08 26.07
N THR A 435 15.99 1.17 25.98
CA THR A 435 16.03 -0.02 25.11
C THR A 435 14.81 -0.92 25.34
N VAL A 436 14.46 -1.26 26.58
CA VAL A 436 13.28 -2.09 26.88
C VAL A 436 11.96 -1.36 26.57
N TYR A 437 11.90 -0.05 26.81
CA TYR A 437 10.70 0.76 26.56
C TYR A 437 10.53 1.18 25.08
N ASN A 438 11.61 1.26 24.30
CA ASN A 438 11.56 1.72 22.90
C ASN A 438 11.25 0.61 21.92
N TRP A 439 11.77 -0.59 22.22
CA TRP A 439 11.60 -1.76 21.37
C TRP A 439 10.18 -2.29 21.49
N ASN A 440 9.72 -2.48 22.73
CA ASN A 440 8.44 -3.14 22.99
C ASN A 440 7.24 -2.19 22.96
N PHE A 441 7.46 -0.87 23.01
CA PHE A 441 6.39 0.10 23.09
C PHE A 441 6.46 1.17 21.99
N SER A 442 5.30 1.53 21.47
CA SER A 442 5.07 2.72 20.65
C SER A 442 4.95 3.95 21.57
N ARG A 443 5.51 5.07 21.10
CA ARG A 443 5.52 6.34 21.84
C ARG A 443 4.47 7.28 21.25
N SER A 444 3.70 7.93 22.12
CA SER A 444 2.89 9.09 21.74
C SER A 444 3.34 10.32 22.52
N LYS A 445 3.31 11.49 21.87
CA LYS A 445 3.82 12.74 22.45
C LYS A 445 3.10 13.08 23.76
N GLY A 446 3.87 13.30 24.83
CA GLY A 446 3.35 13.67 26.16
C GLY A 446 2.76 15.07 26.21
N GLY A 447 3.29 15.98 25.39
CA GLY A 447 2.94 17.40 25.39
C GLY A 447 4.17 18.28 25.20
N THR A 448 3.95 19.59 25.30
CA THR A 448 5.00 20.60 25.22
C THR A 448 5.31 21.11 26.62
N ARG A 449 6.58 21.40 26.90
CA ARG A 449 7.00 22.07 28.13
C ARG A 449 7.93 23.22 27.79
N PHE A 450 7.77 24.34 28.46
CA PHE A 450 8.67 25.48 28.38
C PHE A 450 9.80 25.34 29.40
N PHE A 451 11.01 25.68 28.94
CA PHE A 451 12.23 25.74 29.72
C PHE A 451 12.87 27.12 29.55
N LEU A 452 13.62 27.58 30.55
CA LEU A 452 14.40 28.81 30.42
C LEU A 452 15.78 28.46 29.87
N GLY A 453 16.12 29.02 28.71
CA GLY A 453 17.47 28.99 28.17
C GLY A 453 18.19 30.31 28.46
N GLY A 454 19.50 30.27 28.71
CA GLY A 454 20.31 31.46 28.88
C GLY A 454 21.76 31.13 29.23
N GLU A 455 22.68 31.69 28.46
CA GLU A 455 24.12 31.64 28.70
C GLU A 455 24.62 33.07 28.95
N ASP A 456 25.55 33.25 29.89
CA ASP A 456 26.25 34.53 30.06
C ASP A 456 27.23 34.76 28.90
N ALA A 457 27.87 35.94 28.86
CA ALA A 457 28.84 36.27 27.81
C ALA A 457 30.07 35.32 27.76
N ALA A 458 30.23 34.42 28.74
CA ALA A 458 31.25 33.40 28.81
C ALA A 458 30.70 31.97 28.57
N GLY A 459 29.45 31.83 28.12
CA GLY A 459 28.82 30.53 27.81
C GLY A 459 28.34 29.76 29.04
N ARG A 460 28.22 30.40 30.23
CA ARG A 460 27.79 29.71 31.46
C ARG A 460 26.28 29.86 31.68
N PRO A 461 25.59 28.81 32.16
CA PRO A 461 24.16 28.89 32.47
C PRO A 461 23.84 30.03 33.44
N THR A 462 22.94 30.93 33.04
CA THR A 462 22.50 32.04 33.90
C THR A 462 21.45 31.58 34.92
N GLN A 463 21.53 32.05 36.17
CA GLN A 463 20.50 31.79 37.17
C GLN A 463 19.22 32.58 36.82
N PRO A 464 18.06 31.91 36.64
CA PRO A 464 16.81 32.60 36.31
C PRO A 464 16.33 33.51 37.44
N ASN A 465 15.78 34.68 37.10
CA ASN A 465 15.15 35.57 38.09
C ASN A 465 13.80 35.00 38.59
N ALA A 466 13.37 35.44 39.78
CA ALA A 466 12.16 34.92 40.43
C ALA A 466 10.87 35.12 39.63
N ASP A 467 10.77 36.21 38.85
CA ASP A 467 9.61 36.50 38.01
C ASP A 467 9.51 35.56 36.82
N SER A 468 10.65 35.24 36.21
CA SER A 468 10.75 34.26 35.11
C SER A 468 10.40 32.87 35.63
N ILE A 469 10.82 32.49 36.83
CA ILE A 469 10.46 31.19 37.44
C ILE A 469 8.95 31.10 37.69
N ARG A 470 8.32 32.17 38.20
CA ARG A 470 6.86 32.21 38.42
C ARG A 470 6.10 32.16 37.10
N ALA A 471 6.50 32.96 36.12
CA ALA A 471 5.91 32.96 34.79
C ALA A 471 6.06 31.59 34.11
N LEU A 472 7.23 30.95 34.25
CA LEU A 472 7.50 29.62 33.69
C LEU A 472 6.60 28.54 34.29
N ARG A 473 6.38 28.57 35.61
CA ARG A 473 5.46 27.63 36.27
C ARG A 473 4.03 27.81 35.76
N GLU A 474 3.60 29.06 35.60
CA GLU A 474 2.25 29.35 35.14
C GLU A 474 2.06 28.97 33.67
N VAL A 475 3.00 29.32 32.77
CA VAL A 475 2.88 28.94 31.35
C VAL A 475 2.90 27.42 31.18
N ASN A 476 3.71 26.70 31.96
CA ASN A 476 3.74 25.23 31.93
C ASN A 476 2.44 24.60 32.44
N ARG A 477 1.81 25.20 33.47
CA ARG A 477 0.49 24.77 33.94
C ARG A 477 -0.57 24.97 32.85
N LEU A 478 -0.56 26.11 32.18
CA LEU A 478 -1.49 26.40 31.06
C LEU A 478 -1.25 25.47 29.87
N GLN A 479 0.02 25.21 29.52
CA GLN A 479 0.38 24.28 28.44
C GLN A 479 -0.07 22.85 28.77
N GLN A 480 0.12 22.37 30.00
CA GLN A 480 -0.35 21.05 30.42
C GLN A 480 -1.88 20.93 30.31
N GLN A 481 -2.61 22.00 30.65
CA GLN A 481 -4.06 22.07 30.47
C GLN A 481 -4.43 22.04 28.98
N LEU A 482 -3.72 22.79 28.14
CA LEU A 482 -3.95 22.81 26.69
C LEU A 482 -3.74 21.43 26.06
N ASP A 483 -2.65 20.75 26.43
CA ASP A 483 -2.33 19.40 25.95
C ASP A 483 -3.39 18.38 26.42
N GLY A 484 -3.86 18.52 27.66
CA GLY A 484 -4.97 17.73 28.20
C GLY A 484 -6.28 17.96 27.44
N CYS A 485 -6.63 19.22 27.16
CA CYS A 485 -7.80 19.59 26.37
C CYS A 485 -7.71 19.01 24.95
N GLY A 486 -6.55 19.10 24.29
CA GLY A 486 -6.34 18.55 22.95
C GLY A 486 -6.52 17.03 22.89
N ARG A 487 -5.96 16.29 23.86
CA ARG A 487 -6.16 14.83 23.94
C ARG A 487 -7.60 14.45 24.21
N LEU A 488 -8.26 15.14 25.14
CA LEU A 488 -9.66 14.86 25.47
C LEU A 488 -10.59 15.22 24.31
N ALA A 489 -10.32 16.33 23.61
CA ALA A 489 -11.06 16.69 22.40
C ALA A 489 -10.95 15.57 21.37
N ARG A 490 -9.75 15.09 21.06
CA ARG A 490 -9.54 13.97 20.13
C ARG A 490 -10.37 12.74 20.50
N GLN A 491 -10.36 12.33 21.78
CA GLN A 491 -11.19 11.22 22.25
C GLN A 491 -12.68 11.49 22.04
N ARG A 492 -13.18 12.68 22.39
CA ARG A 492 -14.60 13.03 22.24
C ARG A 492 -15.05 13.12 20.79
N ARG A 493 -14.17 13.56 19.89
CA ARG A 493 -14.41 13.54 18.44
C ARG A 493 -14.53 12.11 17.92
N TRP A 494 -13.66 11.20 18.38
CA TRP A 494 -13.82 9.77 18.11
C TRP A 494 -15.08 9.17 18.77
N ASP A 495 -15.46 9.61 19.98
CA ASP A 495 -16.70 9.16 20.63
C ASP A 495 -17.94 9.57 19.82
N MET A 496 -17.93 10.76 19.19
CA MET A 496 -18.98 11.19 18.26
C MET A 496 -19.06 10.26 17.03
N PHE A 497 -17.91 9.93 16.45
CA PHE A 497 -17.83 8.95 15.37
C PHE A 497 -18.32 7.56 15.82
N SER A 498 -17.92 7.10 17.00
CA SER A 498 -18.33 5.83 17.60
C SER A 498 -19.84 5.76 17.86
N LEU A 499 -20.45 6.88 18.28
CA LEU A 499 -21.90 7.00 18.44
C LEU A 499 -22.61 6.88 17.09
N TRP A 500 -22.11 7.60 16.08
CA TRP A 500 -22.60 7.49 14.70
C TRP A 500 -22.50 6.05 14.20
N TRP A 501 -21.31 5.42 14.32
CA TRP A 501 -21.06 4.05 13.87
C TRP A 501 -22.01 3.04 14.52
N ARG A 502 -22.21 3.13 15.84
CA ARG A 502 -23.16 2.27 16.57
C ARG A 502 -24.59 2.43 16.08
N TYR A 503 -24.99 3.66 15.75
CA TYR A 503 -26.32 3.92 15.21
C TYR A 503 -26.49 3.25 13.83
N VAL A 504 -25.53 3.43 12.93
CA VAL A 504 -25.62 2.96 11.53
C VAL A 504 -25.25 1.49 11.31
N SER A 505 -24.71 0.80 12.32
CA SER A 505 -24.41 -0.65 12.25
C SER A 505 -25.47 -1.52 12.92
N ASP A 506 -26.42 -0.93 13.63
CA ASP A 506 -27.51 -1.65 14.31
C ASP A 506 -28.79 -1.63 13.46
N VAL A 507 -29.09 -2.77 12.83
CA VAL A 507 -30.28 -2.99 11.98
C VAL A 507 -31.58 -2.67 12.71
N SER A 508 -31.64 -2.80 14.04
CA SER A 508 -32.85 -2.48 14.81
C SER A 508 -33.23 -0.99 14.78
N ASN A 509 -32.30 -0.11 14.40
CA ASN A 509 -32.58 1.32 14.23
C ASN A 509 -33.41 1.64 12.98
N LYS A 510 -33.49 0.71 12.01
CA LYS A 510 -34.36 0.83 10.83
C LYS A 510 -35.83 0.93 11.22
N ASP A 511 -36.26 0.13 12.20
CA ASP A 511 -37.66 0.06 12.64
C ASP A 511 -38.02 1.13 13.68
N ARG A 512 -37.02 1.73 14.35
CA ARG A 512 -37.22 2.74 15.41
C ARG A 512 -37.59 4.14 14.87
N GLN A 513 -37.67 4.34 13.55
CA GLN A 513 -37.95 5.62 12.88
C GLN A 513 -37.14 6.81 13.44
N GLY A 514 -35.94 6.55 13.96
CA GLY A 514 -35.04 7.57 14.50
C GLY A 514 -35.47 8.27 15.80
N GLN A 515 -36.48 7.77 16.53
CA GLN A 515 -36.83 8.31 17.86
C GLN A 515 -36.16 7.52 18.97
N ASP A 516 -34.83 7.56 19.03
CA ASP A 516 -34.10 7.05 20.19
C ASP A 516 -33.52 8.22 21.01
N PRO A 517 -34.18 8.61 22.13
CA PRO A 517 -33.72 9.67 23.01
C PRO A 517 -32.28 9.48 23.51
N HIS A 518 -31.79 8.23 23.55
CA HIS A 518 -30.41 7.94 23.95
C HIS A 518 -29.39 8.55 22.97
N TYR A 519 -29.58 8.35 21.66
CA TYR A 519 -28.66 8.88 20.65
C TYR A 519 -28.74 10.41 20.57
N THR A 520 -29.95 10.97 20.58
CA THR A 520 -30.13 12.43 20.51
C THR A 520 -29.49 13.14 21.69
N SER A 521 -29.68 12.62 22.91
CA SER A 521 -29.08 13.20 24.12
C SER A 521 -27.56 13.02 24.16
N SER A 522 -27.05 11.86 23.75
CA SER A 522 -25.62 11.58 23.71
C SER A 522 -24.88 12.44 22.68
N ALA A 523 -25.45 12.62 21.48
CA ALA A 523 -24.89 13.49 20.45
C ALA A 523 -24.83 14.95 20.92
N ALA A 524 -25.89 15.44 21.58
CA ALA A 524 -25.94 16.80 22.11
C ALA A 524 -24.91 17.03 23.25
N ASP A 525 -24.76 16.07 24.17
CA ASP A 525 -23.75 16.13 25.24
C ASP A 525 -22.32 16.14 24.66
N LEU A 526 -22.02 15.24 23.72
CA LEU A 526 -20.73 15.19 23.05
C LEU A 526 -20.43 16.50 22.30
N ALA A 527 -21.38 17.01 21.52
CA ALA A 527 -21.21 18.27 20.79
C ALA A 527 -20.93 19.45 21.73
N THR A 528 -21.63 19.51 22.86
CA THR A 528 -21.41 20.53 23.89
C THR A 528 -20.02 20.43 24.48
N ARG A 529 -19.57 19.23 24.84
CA ARG A 529 -18.23 18.99 25.43
C ARG A 529 -17.11 19.32 24.45
N ILE A 530 -17.24 18.94 23.18
CA ILE A 530 -16.24 19.26 22.15
C ILE A 530 -16.11 20.78 21.99
N LYS A 531 -17.24 21.49 21.83
CA LYS A 531 -17.25 22.95 21.70
C LYS A 531 -16.66 23.66 22.94
N GLN A 532 -16.90 23.14 24.13
CA GLN A 532 -16.30 23.66 25.37
C GLN A 532 -14.78 23.46 25.37
N LEU A 533 -14.29 22.29 24.98
CA LEU A 533 -12.86 21.99 24.89
C LEU A 533 -12.15 22.84 23.84
N ASP A 534 -12.78 23.06 22.68
CA ASP A 534 -12.21 23.92 21.63
C ASP A 534 -12.10 25.39 22.11
N ARG A 535 -13.13 25.90 22.79
CA ARG A 535 -13.10 27.23 23.42
C ARG A 535 -12.00 27.34 24.48
N PHE A 536 -11.92 26.37 25.39
CA PHE A 536 -10.86 26.36 26.41
C PHE A 536 -9.47 26.27 25.78
N SER A 537 -9.31 25.49 24.71
CA SER A 537 -8.03 25.38 24.00
C SER A 537 -7.64 26.71 23.35
N ALA A 538 -8.59 27.40 22.71
CA ALA A 538 -8.36 28.73 22.12
C ALA A 538 -7.97 29.76 23.19
N ASP A 539 -8.69 29.82 24.31
CA ASP A 539 -8.40 30.71 25.43
C ASP A 539 -7.01 30.44 26.04
N LEU A 540 -6.64 29.17 26.19
CA LEU A 540 -5.33 28.77 26.71
C LEU A 540 -4.20 29.15 25.74
N ARG A 541 -4.38 28.97 24.42
CA ARG A 541 -3.39 29.39 23.39
C ARG A 541 -3.13 30.89 23.46
N VAL A 542 -4.18 31.71 23.47
CA VAL A 542 -4.05 33.18 23.57
C VAL A 542 -3.29 33.59 24.84
N ARG A 543 -3.54 32.93 25.97
CA ARG A 543 -2.83 33.21 27.23
C ARG A 543 -1.36 32.79 27.17
N ILE A 544 -1.06 31.62 26.61
CA ILE A 544 0.31 31.14 26.46
C ILE A 544 1.08 32.08 25.54
N GLU A 545 0.54 32.43 24.37
CA GLU A 545 1.14 33.37 23.43
C GLU A 545 1.40 34.74 24.07
N ALA A 546 0.46 35.27 24.85
CA ALA A 546 0.64 36.53 25.57
C ALA A 546 1.79 36.46 26.59
N MET A 547 2.02 35.28 27.19
CA MET A 547 3.10 35.06 28.17
C MET A 547 4.46 34.76 27.53
N THR A 548 4.51 34.35 26.26
CA THR A 548 5.76 33.96 25.57
C THR A 548 6.26 34.99 24.55
N ARG A 549 5.65 36.19 24.50
CA ARG A 549 6.13 37.30 23.64
C ARG A 549 7.51 37.79 24.07
N ASP A 550 8.28 38.33 23.12
CA ASP A 550 9.65 38.84 23.30
C ASP A 550 9.79 39.95 24.37
N THR A 551 8.68 40.58 24.76
CA THR A 551 8.64 41.64 25.78
C THR A 551 8.36 41.13 27.20
N THR A 552 8.28 39.81 27.40
CA THR A 552 7.90 39.18 28.67
C THR A 552 9.10 38.57 29.41
N PRO A 553 8.96 38.22 30.71
CA PRO A 553 9.97 37.44 31.44
C PRO A 553 10.34 36.08 30.82
N LEU A 554 9.60 35.63 29.79
CA LEU A 554 9.82 34.36 29.10
C LEU A 554 10.36 34.53 27.68
N ALA A 555 10.88 35.72 27.31
CA ALA A 555 11.42 35.97 25.97
C ALA A 555 12.50 34.96 25.52
N ASN A 556 13.29 34.44 26.46
CA ASN A 556 14.32 33.42 26.20
C ASN A 556 13.85 31.97 26.47
N ALA A 557 12.55 31.76 26.66
CA ALA A 557 12.01 30.43 26.90
C ALA A 557 12.11 29.58 25.63
N LYS A 558 12.60 28.35 25.78
CA LYS A 558 12.63 27.34 24.72
C LYS A 558 11.56 26.30 25.00
N THR A 559 11.00 25.74 23.94
CA THR A 559 10.11 24.59 24.04
C THR A 559 10.93 23.30 24.08
N GLY A 560 10.47 22.35 24.89
CA GLY A 560 10.89 20.96 24.84
C GLY A 560 9.66 20.06 24.99
N THR A 561 9.89 18.76 25.12
CA THR A 561 8.84 17.74 25.13
C THR A 561 8.64 17.15 26.53
N GLU A 562 7.37 16.97 26.93
CA GLU A 562 7.03 16.17 28.12
C GLU A 562 7.28 14.67 27.85
N PRO A 563 7.46 13.83 28.90
CA PRO A 563 7.62 12.40 28.76
C PRO A 563 6.51 11.77 27.92
N HIS A 564 6.89 10.89 26.99
CA HIS A 564 5.96 10.20 26.11
C HIS A 564 5.03 9.27 26.90
N PHE A 565 3.84 9.01 26.37
CA PHE A 565 3.04 7.85 26.77
C PHE A 565 3.47 6.64 25.95
N TYR A 566 3.39 5.46 26.56
CA TYR A 566 3.85 4.21 25.98
C TYR A 566 2.68 3.22 25.87
N ARG A 567 2.56 2.56 24.73
CA ARG A 567 1.65 1.43 24.48
C ARG A 567 2.44 0.30 23.86
N ALA A 568 2.20 -0.96 24.25
CA ALA A 568 2.85 -2.09 23.61
C ALA A 568 2.68 -2.02 22.09
N ARG A 569 3.74 -2.37 21.34
CA ARG A 569 3.65 -2.51 19.88
C ARG A 569 2.96 -3.82 19.54
N ASP A 570 2.29 -3.82 18.41
CA ASP A 570 1.88 -5.09 17.81
C ASP A 570 3.15 -5.87 17.41
N PRO A 571 3.18 -7.19 17.64
CA PRO A 571 4.32 -8.02 17.27
C PRO A 571 4.49 -8.06 15.75
N THR A 572 5.73 -8.26 15.30
CA THR A 572 6.09 -8.44 13.90
C THR A 572 6.37 -9.91 13.63
N LEU A 573 5.62 -10.48 12.69
CA LEU A 573 5.90 -11.77 12.09
C LEU A 573 6.92 -11.58 10.98
N LEU A 574 7.97 -12.40 10.92
CA LEU A 574 8.87 -12.47 9.77
C LEU A 574 8.75 -13.85 9.14
N ILE A 575 8.58 -13.87 7.82
CA ILE A 575 8.57 -15.08 7.00
C ILE A 575 9.83 -15.04 6.14
N GLY A 576 10.67 -16.06 6.30
CA GLY A 576 11.96 -16.11 5.64
C GLY A 576 11.97 -16.92 4.36
N GLY A 577 12.91 -16.58 3.49
CA GLY A 577 13.07 -17.22 2.19
C GLY A 577 11.94 -16.89 1.22
N VAL A 578 11.31 -15.73 1.39
CA VAL A 578 10.25 -15.18 0.54
C VAL A 578 10.73 -13.85 -0.01
N GLU A 579 10.78 -13.69 -1.33
CA GLU A 579 11.22 -12.44 -1.94
C GLU A 579 10.21 -11.31 -1.69
N PRO A 580 10.68 -10.09 -1.41
CA PRO A 580 9.82 -8.92 -1.43
C PRO A 580 9.46 -8.68 -2.91
N GLY A 581 8.27 -9.05 -3.36
CA GLY A 581 8.00 -9.10 -4.81
C GLY A 581 7.99 -7.75 -5.54
N TRP A 582 8.32 -6.64 -4.87
CA TRP A 582 8.67 -5.39 -5.54
C TRP A 582 10.10 -5.47 -6.12
N PRO A 583 10.33 -4.93 -7.34
CA PRO A 583 11.68 -4.89 -7.91
C PRO A 583 12.68 -4.21 -6.96
N SER A 584 13.89 -4.77 -6.83
CA SER A 584 14.93 -4.24 -5.94
C SER A 584 15.39 -2.83 -6.33
N ASP A 585 15.23 -2.45 -7.60
CA ASP A 585 15.51 -1.14 -8.16
C ASP A 585 14.29 -0.20 -8.22
N PHE A 586 13.14 -0.59 -7.64
CA PHE A 586 11.89 0.18 -7.75
C PHE A 586 12.00 1.63 -7.24
N SER A 587 12.88 1.91 -6.29
CA SER A 587 13.12 3.25 -5.74
C SER A 587 14.22 4.05 -6.44
N ARG A 588 14.87 3.46 -7.47
CA ARG A 588 15.86 4.16 -8.29
C ARG A 588 15.17 4.98 -9.37
N ASN A 589 15.86 6.00 -9.87
CA ASN A 589 15.35 6.80 -10.99
C ASN A 589 15.11 5.90 -12.20
N VAL A 590 13.95 6.09 -12.85
CA VAL A 590 13.58 5.35 -14.06
C VAL A 590 14.45 5.81 -15.22
N ARG A 591 15.02 4.87 -15.96
CA ARG A 591 15.93 5.13 -17.07
C ARG A 591 15.12 5.42 -18.34
N VAL A 592 14.89 6.69 -18.63
CA VAL A 592 14.09 7.13 -19.79
C VAL A 592 14.95 7.27 -21.05
N ARG A 593 14.29 7.26 -22.21
CA ARG A 593 14.92 7.28 -23.53
C ARG A 593 14.24 8.29 -24.44
N LEU A 594 14.91 8.72 -25.51
CA LEU A 594 14.32 9.47 -26.61
C LEU A 594 13.90 8.51 -27.74
N PRO A 595 12.92 8.87 -28.59
CA PRO A 595 12.54 8.06 -29.75
C PRO A 595 13.70 7.70 -30.67
N ILE A 596 14.69 8.59 -30.84
CA ILE A 596 15.87 8.31 -31.66
C ILE A 596 16.77 7.19 -31.09
N GLN A 597 16.61 6.83 -29.82
CA GLN A 597 17.39 5.79 -29.15
C GLN A 597 16.73 4.41 -29.25
N THR A 598 15.53 4.28 -29.85
CA THR A 598 14.79 3.01 -29.98
C THR A 598 15.45 2.08 -30.98
N VAL A 599 15.65 0.82 -30.61
CA VAL A 599 16.30 -0.17 -31.48
C VAL A 599 15.45 -0.46 -32.71
N MET A 600 16.08 -0.38 -33.87
CA MET A 600 15.43 -0.58 -35.17
C MET A 600 15.56 -2.02 -35.64
N ALA A 601 14.51 -2.53 -36.28
CA ALA A 601 14.56 -3.78 -37.05
C ALA A 601 14.88 -3.51 -38.52
N ASP A 602 15.68 -4.37 -39.17
CA ASP A 602 15.98 -4.27 -40.60
C ASP A 602 14.72 -4.45 -41.47
N ALA A 603 13.81 -5.33 -41.03
CA ALA A 603 12.50 -5.55 -41.64
C ALA A 603 11.49 -5.93 -40.56
N VAL A 604 10.27 -5.41 -40.67
CA VAL A 604 9.14 -5.77 -39.80
C VAL A 604 8.06 -6.54 -40.59
N PRO A 605 7.31 -7.45 -39.96
CA PRO A 605 6.19 -8.12 -40.60
C PRO A 605 5.16 -7.13 -41.15
N ALA A 606 4.56 -7.44 -42.30
CA ALA A 606 3.57 -6.56 -42.95
C ALA A 606 2.36 -6.29 -42.05
N ALA A 607 1.93 -7.30 -41.28
CA ALA A 607 0.84 -7.16 -40.31
C ALA A 607 1.16 -6.15 -39.20
N LEU A 608 2.39 -6.17 -38.68
CA LEU A 608 2.85 -5.21 -37.67
C LEU A 608 2.96 -3.79 -38.24
N GLY A 609 3.46 -3.65 -39.47
CA GLY A 609 3.48 -2.38 -40.19
C GLY A 609 2.08 -1.84 -40.49
N GLN A 610 1.09 -2.70 -40.73
CA GLN A 610 -0.30 -2.31 -40.85
C GLN A 610 -0.87 -1.83 -39.52
N LEU A 611 -0.66 -2.58 -38.44
CA LEU A 611 -1.10 -2.20 -37.10
C LEU A 611 -0.56 -0.83 -36.68
N ALA A 612 0.72 -0.55 -36.94
CA ALA A 612 1.31 0.76 -36.65
C ALA A 612 0.58 1.91 -37.38
N ARG A 613 0.17 1.69 -38.64
CA ARG A 613 -0.62 2.66 -39.41
C ARG A 613 -2.03 2.80 -38.85
N ASP A 614 -2.66 1.71 -38.43
CA ASP A 614 -3.99 1.74 -37.84
C ASP A 614 -4.00 2.53 -36.52
N VAL A 615 -2.96 2.38 -35.69
CA VAL A 615 -2.75 3.20 -34.49
C VAL A 615 -2.61 4.68 -34.84
N GLN A 616 -1.75 5.02 -35.81
CA GLN A 616 -1.56 6.41 -36.23
C GLN A 616 -2.84 7.03 -36.83
N ASN A 617 -3.65 6.24 -37.55
CA ASN A 617 -4.92 6.68 -38.13
C ASN A 617 -5.99 6.90 -37.07
N ALA A 618 -6.05 6.06 -36.03
CA ALA A 618 -6.95 6.23 -34.91
C ALA A 618 -6.58 7.46 -34.05
N PHE A 619 -5.28 7.80 -33.98
CA PHE A 619 -4.76 8.85 -33.11
C PHE A 619 -3.84 9.86 -33.82
N PRO A 620 -4.32 10.56 -34.86
CA PRO A 620 -3.47 11.39 -35.73
C PRO A 620 -2.85 12.60 -35.03
N GLU A 621 -3.49 13.13 -33.98
CA GLU A 621 -3.03 14.32 -33.24
C GLU A 621 -2.32 13.98 -31.92
N THR A 622 -2.19 12.69 -31.59
CA THR A 622 -1.58 12.26 -30.33
C THR A 622 -0.07 12.07 -30.49
N ALA A 623 0.72 13.03 -30.02
CA ALA A 623 2.17 13.05 -30.20
C ALA A 623 2.90 11.74 -29.79
N PRO A 624 2.62 11.12 -28.63
CA PRO A 624 3.21 9.82 -28.27
C PRO A 624 2.97 8.70 -29.30
N LEU A 625 1.82 8.71 -29.97
CA LEU A 625 1.42 7.66 -30.91
C LEU A 625 1.97 7.86 -32.32
N GLN A 626 2.56 9.01 -32.61
CA GLN A 626 3.32 9.21 -33.85
C GLN A 626 4.57 8.33 -33.90
N GLU A 627 5.15 8.00 -32.74
CA GLU A 627 6.32 7.12 -32.61
C GLU A 627 5.94 5.64 -32.46
N ALA A 628 4.65 5.28 -32.55
CA ALA A 628 4.17 3.89 -32.40
C ALA A 628 4.86 2.92 -33.37
N ALA A 629 5.16 3.35 -34.60
CA ALA A 629 5.86 2.52 -35.58
C ALA A 629 7.28 2.13 -35.11
N ALA A 630 8.02 3.06 -34.48
CA ALA A 630 9.35 2.77 -33.96
C ALA A 630 9.29 1.85 -32.74
N LEU A 631 8.37 2.11 -31.82
CA LEU A 631 8.14 1.29 -30.62
C LEU A 631 7.71 -0.15 -30.97
N LEU A 632 6.81 -0.31 -31.94
CA LEU A 632 6.38 -1.63 -32.40
C LEU A 632 7.48 -2.37 -33.18
N ALA A 633 8.30 -1.66 -33.96
CA ALA A 633 9.47 -2.24 -34.60
C ALA A 633 10.50 -2.73 -33.57
N GLU A 634 10.72 -1.97 -32.50
CA GLU A 634 11.57 -2.38 -31.38
C GLU A 634 11.01 -3.60 -30.64
N PHE A 635 9.70 -3.64 -30.38
CA PHE A 635 9.03 -4.82 -29.80
C PHE A 635 9.29 -6.09 -30.62
N PHE A 636 9.27 -5.97 -31.95
CA PHE A 636 9.67 -7.08 -32.82
C PHE A 636 11.16 -7.39 -32.73
N ALA A 637 12.04 -6.38 -32.79
CA ALA A 637 13.50 -6.54 -32.78
C ALA A 637 14.04 -7.19 -31.51
N LEU A 638 13.42 -6.92 -30.35
CA LEU A 638 13.85 -7.41 -29.05
C LEU A 638 13.22 -8.75 -28.65
N ALA A 639 12.29 -9.26 -29.45
CA ALA A 639 11.67 -10.56 -29.21
C ALA A 639 12.73 -11.68 -29.19
N PRO A 640 12.65 -12.67 -28.29
CA PRO A 640 13.66 -13.72 -28.16
C PRO A 640 13.93 -14.49 -29.46
N GLN A 641 12.92 -14.63 -30.34
CA GLN A 641 13.08 -15.30 -31.63
C GLN A 641 13.96 -14.53 -32.62
N GLN A 642 14.21 -13.23 -32.40
CA GLN A 642 15.12 -12.43 -33.21
C GLN A 642 16.58 -12.52 -32.75
N ASP A 643 16.85 -13.19 -31.63
CA ASP A 643 18.19 -13.30 -31.02
C ASP A 643 18.88 -11.93 -30.89
N PRO A 644 18.26 -10.96 -30.17
CA PRO A 644 18.83 -9.63 -30.04
C PRO A 644 20.20 -9.69 -29.35
N ALA A 645 21.11 -8.82 -29.79
CA ALA A 645 22.43 -8.70 -29.19
C ALA A 645 22.34 -8.42 -27.68
N LYS A 646 23.40 -8.79 -26.94
CA LYS A 646 23.46 -8.52 -25.49
C LYS A 646 23.53 -7.02 -25.18
N ASP A 647 24.21 -6.27 -26.03
CA ASP A 647 24.40 -4.82 -25.89
C ASP A 647 23.67 -4.10 -27.02
N PRO A 648 23.05 -2.92 -26.76
CA PRO A 648 22.33 -2.19 -27.78
C PRO A 648 23.29 -1.72 -28.90
N PRO A 649 22.80 -1.59 -30.14
CA PRO A 649 23.56 -0.98 -31.22
C PRO A 649 24.06 0.42 -30.86
N LYS A 650 25.12 0.87 -31.54
CA LYS A 650 25.65 2.23 -31.36
C LYS A 650 24.53 3.27 -31.52
N ASP A 651 24.53 4.30 -30.67
CA ASP A 651 23.56 5.41 -30.67
C ASP A 651 22.16 5.04 -30.10
N HIS A 652 21.93 3.77 -29.78
CA HIS A 652 20.66 3.22 -29.27
C HIS A 652 20.75 2.78 -27.80
N ALA A 653 19.59 2.57 -27.17
CA ALA A 653 19.50 2.07 -25.80
C ALA A 653 18.33 1.10 -25.66
N TYR A 654 18.56 -0.03 -24.98
CA TYR A 654 17.48 -0.93 -24.60
C TYR A 654 16.57 -0.31 -23.53
N PRO A 655 15.28 -0.68 -23.49
CA PRO A 655 14.40 -0.38 -22.36
C PRO A 655 15.00 -0.89 -21.04
N GLN A 656 14.74 -0.19 -19.92
CA GLN A 656 15.29 -0.55 -18.61
C GLN A 656 15.07 -2.02 -18.21
N PHE A 657 13.91 -2.59 -18.56
CA PHE A 657 13.52 -3.95 -18.20
C PHE A 657 13.94 -5.01 -19.23
N HIS A 658 14.67 -4.63 -20.28
CA HIS A 658 15.35 -5.57 -21.18
C HIS A 658 16.73 -5.93 -20.63
N ASP A 659 16.76 -6.45 -19.41
CA ASP A 659 17.98 -6.78 -18.68
C ASP A 659 17.81 -8.07 -17.87
N SER A 660 18.94 -8.67 -17.48
CA SER A 660 18.99 -9.84 -16.61
C SER A 660 19.66 -9.43 -15.28
N PRO A 661 18.88 -9.11 -14.23
CA PRO A 661 19.44 -8.77 -12.93
C PRO A 661 20.31 -9.93 -12.39
N SER A 662 21.34 -9.57 -11.61
CA SER A 662 22.37 -10.49 -11.13
C SER A 662 21.78 -11.72 -10.42
N GLY A 663 21.97 -12.91 -11.02
CA GLY A 663 21.52 -14.19 -10.48
C GLY A 663 20.37 -14.84 -11.25
N ASP A 664 19.62 -14.08 -12.06
CA ASP A 664 18.58 -14.61 -12.96
C ASP A 664 19.10 -14.67 -14.39
N THR A 665 18.92 -15.81 -15.05
CA THR A 665 19.24 -15.97 -16.49
C THR A 665 18.13 -15.43 -17.39
N THR A 666 16.94 -15.21 -16.82
CA THR A 666 15.75 -14.71 -17.50
C THR A 666 15.78 -13.19 -17.54
N ARG A 667 15.47 -12.59 -18.69
CA ARG A 667 15.31 -11.13 -18.76
C ARG A 667 14.01 -10.70 -18.07
N ARG A 668 13.97 -9.49 -17.49
CA ARG A 668 12.75 -8.97 -16.84
C ARG A 668 11.56 -8.75 -17.79
N ASP A 669 11.82 -8.65 -19.08
CA ASP A 669 10.81 -8.58 -20.14
C ASP A 669 10.48 -9.95 -20.77
N GLN A 670 10.99 -11.06 -20.22
CA GLN A 670 10.61 -12.42 -20.59
C GLN A 670 9.78 -13.04 -19.47
N TRP A 671 8.75 -13.79 -19.85
CA TRP A 671 7.90 -14.50 -18.88
C TRP A 671 8.69 -15.61 -18.15
N GLY A 672 9.59 -16.29 -18.86
CA GLY A 672 10.52 -17.26 -18.27
C GLY A 672 9.87 -18.53 -17.73
N ASP A 673 8.77 -18.97 -18.34
CA ASP A 673 8.01 -20.16 -17.94
C ASP A 673 7.57 -20.14 -16.47
N ARG A 674 7.39 -18.95 -15.88
CA ARG A 674 7.04 -18.78 -14.47
C ARG A 674 5.95 -17.73 -14.26
N GLN A 675 5.08 -17.96 -13.28
CA GLN A 675 4.15 -16.95 -12.78
C GLN A 675 4.92 -15.80 -12.13
N PRO A 676 4.45 -14.55 -12.27
CA PRO A 676 4.97 -13.43 -11.50
C PRO A 676 4.75 -13.63 -10.00
N TRP A 677 5.58 -12.97 -9.20
CA TRP A 677 5.49 -12.98 -7.74
C TRP A 677 5.51 -11.54 -7.21
N LEU A 678 4.38 -11.07 -6.71
CA LEU A 678 4.21 -9.73 -6.14
C LEU A 678 3.29 -9.80 -4.90
N PRO A 679 3.81 -10.07 -3.68
CA PRO A 679 2.99 -10.12 -2.48
C PRO A 679 2.50 -8.71 -2.16
N LEU A 680 1.18 -8.52 -2.12
CA LEU A 680 0.53 -7.23 -1.85
C LEU A 680 0.08 -7.07 -0.41
N PHE A 681 -0.33 -8.17 0.25
CA PHE A 681 -0.74 -8.17 1.64
C PHE A 681 -0.61 -9.55 2.28
N VAL A 682 -0.68 -9.61 3.61
CA VAL A 682 -0.77 -10.84 4.40
C VAL A 682 -1.96 -10.74 5.31
N GLU A 683 -2.81 -11.76 5.32
CA GLU A 683 -3.88 -11.90 6.29
C GLU A 683 -3.44 -12.82 7.43
N TRP A 684 -3.79 -12.46 8.64
CA TRP A 684 -3.46 -13.26 9.81
C TRP A 684 -4.71 -13.52 10.63
N GLU A 685 -4.76 -14.72 11.19
CA GLU A 685 -5.74 -15.14 12.19
C GLU A 685 -5.01 -15.72 13.40
N LEU A 686 -5.33 -15.17 14.57
CA LEU A 686 -4.71 -15.49 15.84
C LEU A 686 -5.79 -15.84 16.86
N GLU A 687 -5.58 -16.91 17.60
CA GLU A 687 -6.35 -17.21 18.79
C GLU A 687 -5.62 -16.63 20.01
N TYR A 688 -6.18 -15.58 20.59
CA TYR A 688 -5.74 -14.99 21.85
C TYR A 688 -6.42 -15.71 23.01
N THR A 689 -5.64 -16.18 23.99
CA THR A 689 -6.13 -16.70 25.26
C THR A 689 -5.70 -15.76 26.38
N HIS A 690 -6.67 -15.21 27.11
CA HIS A 690 -6.38 -14.33 28.24
C HIS A 690 -5.80 -15.13 29.42
N VAL A 691 -4.69 -14.64 29.97
CA VAL A 691 -4.07 -15.18 31.19
C VAL A 691 -4.33 -14.16 32.31
N PRO A 692 -5.16 -14.47 33.32
CA PRO A 692 -5.45 -13.54 34.40
C PRO A 692 -4.16 -13.08 35.11
N PHE A 693 -4.15 -11.83 35.57
CA PHE A 693 -2.96 -11.24 36.22
C PHE A 693 -2.48 -12.02 37.45
N ASP A 694 -3.38 -12.72 38.15
CA ASP A 694 -3.04 -13.54 39.33
C ASP A 694 -2.03 -14.67 39.05
N TRP A 695 -1.86 -15.05 37.78
CA TRP A 695 -0.86 -16.04 37.34
C TRP A 695 0.49 -15.41 37.02
N TRP A 696 0.60 -14.08 37.01
CA TRP A 696 1.82 -13.35 36.70
C TRP A 696 2.56 -12.97 37.97
N ALA A 697 3.79 -13.43 38.10
CA ALA A 697 4.69 -13.08 39.19
C ALA A 697 5.92 -12.34 38.64
N LEU A 698 6.37 -11.31 39.35
CA LEU A 698 7.64 -10.66 39.08
C LEU A 698 8.74 -11.49 39.76
N ASP A 699 9.52 -12.24 38.97
CA ASP A 699 10.54 -13.16 39.48
C ASP A 699 11.77 -13.22 38.54
N GLU A 700 12.85 -13.85 39.00
CA GLU A 700 14.03 -14.14 38.21
C GLU A 700 13.81 -15.34 37.31
N GLN A 701 13.39 -15.07 36.07
CA GLN A 701 13.18 -16.11 35.06
C GLN A 701 14.22 -16.02 33.95
N ALA A 702 14.62 -17.17 33.38
CA ALA A 702 15.44 -17.24 32.17
C ALA A 702 14.60 -16.87 30.94
N SER A 703 15.22 -16.32 29.88
CA SER A 703 14.47 -16.06 28.63
C SER A 703 14.48 -17.34 27.82
N ARG A 704 13.53 -17.51 26.90
CA ARG A 704 13.43 -18.72 26.08
C ARG A 704 14.74 -19.08 25.36
N LEU A 705 15.62 -18.09 25.11
CA LEU A 705 16.89 -18.23 24.40
C LEU A 705 18.11 -17.77 25.21
N SER A 706 17.95 -17.45 26.51
CA SER A 706 19.04 -16.97 27.36
C SER A 706 19.02 -17.66 28.70
N ASP A 707 20.14 -18.30 29.04
CA ASP A 707 20.40 -18.88 30.36
C ASP A 707 20.46 -17.83 31.47
N ASN A 708 20.63 -16.55 31.12
CA ASN A 708 20.64 -15.47 32.08
C ASN A 708 19.24 -15.21 32.61
N LYS A 709 19.08 -15.40 33.93
CA LYS A 709 17.87 -15.00 34.64
C LYS A 709 17.82 -13.48 34.73
N LEU A 710 16.68 -12.92 34.33
CA LEU A 710 16.38 -11.51 34.43
C LEU A 710 15.09 -11.37 35.24
N VAL A 711 15.04 -10.35 36.09
CA VAL A 711 13.82 -9.97 36.82
C VAL A 711 12.78 -9.55 35.79
N ARG A 712 11.72 -10.34 35.66
CA ARG A 712 10.66 -10.11 34.67
C ARG A 712 9.32 -10.62 35.21
N TYR A 713 8.23 -10.11 34.65
CA TYR A 713 6.94 -10.77 34.81
C TYR A 713 6.94 -12.08 34.04
N GLY A 714 6.64 -13.16 34.73
CA GLY A 714 6.50 -14.49 34.16
C GLY A 714 5.30 -15.22 34.73
N ILE A 715 4.92 -16.32 34.09
CA ILE A 715 3.74 -17.08 34.48
C ILE A 715 4.16 -18.14 35.50
N GLU A 716 3.57 -18.10 36.68
CA GLU A 716 3.80 -19.07 37.74
C GLU A 716 2.56 -19.97 37.88
N VAL A 717 2.71 -21.26 37.58
CA VAL A 717 1.62 -22.24 37.71
C VAL A 717 1.86 -23.10 38.96
N PRO A 718 1.01 -22.99 40.00
CA PRO A 718 1.15 -23.81 41.20
C PRO A 718 1.08 -25.29 40.86
N GLY A 719 2.10 -26.05 41.27
CA GLY A 719 2.16 -27.51 41.05
C GLY A 719 2.73 -27.97 39.71
N GLY A 720 3.18 -27.05 38.84
CA GLY A 720 3.92 -27.39 37.61
C GLY A 720 3.08 -28.00 36.48
N SER A 721 1.75 -27.93 36.55
CA SER A 721 0.88 -28.33 35.45
C SER A 721 1.05 -27.39 34.24
N PRO A 722 0.71 -27.85 33.02
CA PRO A 722 0.62 -26.96 31.87
C PRO A 722 -0.38 -25.82 32.13
N LEU A 723 -0.02 -24.60 31.71
CA LEU A 723 -0.84 -23.40 31.93
C LEU A 723 -2.31 -23.55 31.44
N TRP A 724 -2.51 -24.22 30.31
CA TRP A 724 -3.84 -24.43 29.73
C TRP A 724 -4.76 -25.31 30.61
N GLU A 725 -4.19 -26.22 31.41
CA GLU A 725 -4.96 -27.01 32.38
C GLU A 725 -5.31 -26.17 33.62
N ALA A 726 -4.38 -25.29 34.02
CA ALA A 726 -4.49 -24.46 35.20
C ALA A 726 -5.51 -23.31 35.01
N ILE A 727 -5.51 -22.68 33.83
CA ILE A 727 -6.48 -21.62 33.47
C ILE A 727 -7.90 -22.17 33.36
N ALA A 728 -8.08 -23.42 32.93
CA ALA A 728 -9.39 -24.06 32.84
C ALA A 728 -10.03 -24.33 34.22
N LYS A 729 -9.28 -24.18 35.32
CA LYS A 729 -9.72 -24.31 36.72
C LYS A 729 -9.23 -23.10 37.52
N PRO A 730 -9.85 -21.92 37.33
CA PRO A 730 -9.33 -20.69 37.88
C PRO A 730 -9.21 -20.75 39.41
N PRO A 731 -8.28 -19.99 40.03
CA PRO A 731 -7.99 -20.08 41.47
C PRO A 731 -9.22 -19.84 42.36
N HIS A 732 -10.17 -19.06 41.85
CA HIS A 732 -11.41 -18.67 42.53
C HIS A 732 -12.53 -19.71 42.40
N SER A 733 -12.39 -20.71 41.51
CA SER A 733 -13.36 -21.80 41.33
C SER A 733 -12.67 -23.11 40.87
N PRO A 734 -11.88 -23.76 41.75
CA PRO A 734 -11.02 -24.89 41.40
C PRO A 734 -11.79 -26.19 41.05
N ASP A 735 -13.06 -26.29 41.45
CA ASP A 735 -13.90 -27.48 41.26
C ASP A 735 -14.72 -27.44 39.96
N THR A 736 -14.75 -26.31 39.26
CA THR A 736 -15.50 -26.13 38.00
C THR A 736 -14.57 -25.88 36.84
N ARG A 737 -14.76 -26.64 35.76
CA ARG A 737 -14.03 -26.38 34.51
C ARG A 737 -14.73 -25.26 33.74
N GLU A 738 -14.07 -24.12 33.64
CA GLU A 738 -14.54 -23.00 32.82
C GLU A 738 -13.85 -23.04 31.46
N PRO A 739 -14.56 -22.69 30.37
CA PRO A 739 -13.90 -22.48 29.10
C PRO A 739 -12.90 -21.33 29.24
N PRO A 740 -11.70 -21.43 28.65
CA PRO A 740 -10.75 -20.33 28.68
C PRO A 740 -11.32 -19.11 27.95
N ASP A 741 -10.99 -17.91 28.45
CA ASP A 741 -11.33 -16.64 27.80
C ASP A 741 -10.49 -16.49 26.53
N THR A 742 -11.04 -17.03 25.44
CA THR A 742 -10.39 -17.08 24.13
C THR A 742 -11.08 -16.17 23.12
N ARG A 743 -10.29 -15.70 22.16
CA ARG A 743 -10.77 -14.85 21.07
C ARG A 743 -10.02 -15.12 19.80
N ILE A 744 -10.76 -15.14 18.70
CA ILE A 744 -10.18 -15.09 17.37
C ILE A 744 -10.05 -13.61 17.00
N LEU A 745 -8.83 -13.22 16.66
CA LEU A 745 -8.48 -11.89 16.15
C LEU A 745 -7.90 -12.09 14.76
N SER A 746 -8.25 -11.20 13.84
CA SER A 746 -7.70 -11.23 12.50
C SER A 746 -7.36 -9.83 12.02
N GLY A 747 -6.52 -9.77 10.99
CA GLY A 747 -6.16 -8.51 10.36
C GLY A 747 -5.48 -8.73 9.01
N ARG A 748 -5.25 -7.62 8.32
CA ARG A 748 -4.55 -7.56 7.03
C ARG A 748 -3.38 -6.60 7.13
N VAL A 749 -2.22 -7.03 6.64
CA VAL A 749 -0.97 -6.26 6.64
C VAL A 749 -0.58 -6.01 5.19
N LEU A 750 -0.50 -4.74 4.78
CA LEU A 750 -0.10 -4.40 3.42
C LEU A 750 1.42 -4.54 3.27
N ILE A 751 1.84 -5.18 2.18
CA ILE A 751 3.24 -5.31 1.78
C ILE A 751 3.53 -4.19 0.78
N LEU A 752 3.86 -3.03 1.34
CA LEU A 752 4.29 -1.88 0.54
C LEU A 752 5.75 -2.08 0.10
N PRO A 753 6.27 -1.35 -0.90
CA PRO A 753 7.69 -1.41 -1.26
C PRO A 753 8.62 -1.04 -0.08
N GLN A 754 8.16 -0.16 0.81
CA GLN A 754 8.93 0.52 1.86
C GLN A 754 9.64 -0.35 2.92
N PRO A 755 9.13 -1.51 3.38
CA PRO A 755 9.75 -2.30 4.46
C PRO A 755 11.10 -2.92 4.09
N SER A 756 11.29 -3.42 2.87
CA SER A 756 12.55 -4.04 2.41
C SER A 756 13.70 -3.04 2.39
N PHE A 757 13.39 -1.77 2.06
CA PHE A 757 14.35 -0.67 2.04
C PHE A 757 14.84 -0.25 3.45
N SER A 758 14.10 -0.62 4.50
CA SER A 758 14.43 -0.23 5.88
C SER A 758 15.76 -0.81 6.36
N LEU A 759 16.09 -2.06 6.00
CA LEU A 759 17.36 -2.67 6.44
C LEU A 759 18.56 -2.03 5.72
N ALA A 760 18.53 -1.94 4.40
CA ALA A 760 19.62 -1.34 3.62
C ALA A 760 19.87 0.12 4.01
N ALA A 761 18.82 0.92 4.17
CA ALA A 761 18.93 2.29 4.64
C ALA A 761 19.50 2.36 6.07
N LYS A 762 19.05 1.50 6.99
CA LYS A 762 19.57 1.44 8.37
C LYS A 762 21.06 1.08 8.40
N VAL A 763 21.49 0.09 7.63
CA VAL A 763 22.90 -0.34 7.55
C VAL A 763 23.76 0.73 6.88
N ALA A 764 23.33 1.30 5.75
CA ALA A 764 24.05 2.38 5.06
C ALA A 764 24.24 3.60 5.96
N GLN A 765 23.16 4.02 6.64
CA GLN A 765 23.22 5.16 7.54
C GLN A 765 24.02 4.82 8.82
N LEU A 766 24.05 3.56 9.28
CA LEU A 766 24.90 3.11 10.39
C LEU A 766 26.37 3.27 10.01
N PHE A 767 26.75 2.85 8.81
CA PHE A 767 28.12 2.95 8.33
C PHE A 767 28.54 4.41 8.07
N SER A 768 27.61 5.26 7.64
CA SER A 768 27.85 6.70 7.48
C SER A 768 28.05 7.42 8.82
N ASP A 769 27.26 7.06 9.84
CA ASP A 769 27.24 7.81 11.11
C ASP A 769 28.27 7.28 12.14
N THR A 770 28.77 6.06 11.96
CA THR A 770 29.70 5.43 12.91
C THR A 770 31.16 5.65 12.49
N PRO A 771 32.05 6.09 13.40
CA PRO A 771 33.46 6.27 13.07
C PRO A 771 34.12 4.98 12.55
N PRO A 772 34.97 5.05 11.51
CA PRO A 772 35.61 3.87 10.90
C PRO A 772 36.32 2.96 11.92
N LYS A 773 37.00 3.54 12.92
CA LYS A 773 37.70 2.79 13.98
C LYS A 773 36.82 1.90 14.85
N VAL A 774 35.53 2.22 14.96
CA VAL A 774 34.56 1.39 15.66
C VAL A 774 34.07 0.29 14.74
N LEU A 775 33.74 0.64 13.49
CA LEU A 775 33.28 -0.32 12.47
C LEU A 775 34.31 -1.41 12.17
N GLU A 776 35.61 -1.06 12.07
CA GLU A 776 36.73 -1.99 11.85
C GLU A 776 36.87 -3.07 12.95
N GLN A 777 36.24 -2.90 14.11
CA GLN A 777 36.22 -3.92 15.17
C GLN A 777 35.21 -5.04 14.88
N TYR A 778 34.25 -4.78 13.99
CA TYR A 778 33.16 -5.68 13.65
C TYR A 778 33.25 -6.17 12.20
N LEU A 779 33.44 -5.26 11.23
CA LEU A 779 33.54 -5.55 9.81
C LEU A 779 34.60 -4.67 9.13
N ASP A 780 35.39 -5.25 8.23
CA ASP A 780 36.33 -4.49 7.40
C ASP A 780 35.63 -3.72 6.26
N ASP A 781 36.34 -2.83 5.57
CA ASP A 781 35.77 -2.01 4.49
C ASP A 781 35.17 -2.84 3.36
N LYS A 782 35.77 -3.99 3.05
CA LYS A 782 35.35 -4.85 1.96
C LYS A 782 34.06 -5.56 2.32
N ASP A 783 33.98 -6.14 3.51
CA ASP A 783 32.78 -6.83 4.00
C ASP A 783 31.63 -5.85 4.25
N ARG A 784 31.93 -4.61 4.65
CA ARG A 784 30.92 -3.53 4.71
C ARG A 784 30.30 -3.21 3.36
N GLN A 785 31.14 -3.08 2.33
CA GLN A 785 30.65 -2.82 0.97
C GLN A 785 29.91 -4.03 0.41
N ASP A 786 30.42 -5.24 0.64
CA ASP A 786 29.79 -6.50 0.23
C ASP A 786 28.41 -6.69 0.88
N LEU A 787 28.27 -6.34 2.17
CA LEU A 787 26.98 -6.33 2.85
C LEU A 787 26.02 -5.35 2.14
N LEU A 788 26.40 -4.08 1.96
CA LEU A 788 25.54 -3.09 1.33
C LEU A 788 25.11 -3.47 -0.10
N ASP A 789 26.02 -4.04 -0.88
CA ASP A 789 25.77 -4.40 -2.28
C ASP A 789 24.87 -5.63 -2.42
N ASN A 790 24.85 -6.51 -1.40
CA ASN A 790 24.15 -7.80 -1.47
C ASN A 790 23.00 -7.95 -0.46
N LEU A 791 22.65 -6.93 0.34
CA LEU A 791 21.53 -6.99 1.29
C LEU A 791 20.20 -7.38 0.62
N SER A 792 19.99 -7.05 -0.66
CA SER A 792 18.80 -7.46 -1.41
C SER A 792 18.73 -8.96 -1.69
N ALA A 793 19.82 -9.71 -1.53
CA ALA A 793 19.83 -11.16 -1.64
C ALA A 793 19.17 -11.84 -0.43
N LEU A 794 18.97 -11.12 0.69
CA LEU A 794 18.24 -11.62 1.83
C LEU A 794 16.74 -11.55 1.56
N GLN A 795 16.13 -12.72 1.40
CA GLN A 795 14.71 -12.86 1.11
C GLN A 795 13.94 -13.00 2.42
N TYR A 796 13.33 -11.93 2.91
CA TYR A 796 12.45 -11.96 4.07
C TYR A 796 11.25 -11.03 3.88
N LEU A 797 10.11 -11.45 4.41
CA LEU A 797 8.87 -10.69 4.47
C LEU A 797 8.54 -10.36 5.92
N SER A 798 8.50 -9.07 6.28
CA SER A 798 8.12 -8.63 7.62
C SER A 798 6.69 -8.12 7.66
N CYS A 799 5.87 -8.66 8.55
CA CYS A 799 4.45 -8.38 8.71
C CYS A 799 4.17 -7.93 10.16
N PRO A 800 4.15 -6.63 10.47
CA PRO A 800 3.65 -6.15 11.76
C PRO A 800 2.17 -6.53 11.85
N LEU A 801 1.77 -7.28 12.88
CA LEU A 801 0.40 -7.77 13.13
C LEU A 801 -0.53 -6.63 13.57
N SER A 802 -0.58 -5.59 12.76
CA SER A 802 -1.26 -4.32 12.98
C SER A 802 -2.74 -4.57 13.23
N GLY A 803 -3.25 -4.06 14.34
CA GLY A 803 -4.65 -4.24 14.73
C GLY A 803 -4.85 -5.28 15.83
N LEU A 804 -3.80 -6.02 16.22
CA LEU A 804 -3.87 -6.95 17.35
C LEU A 804 -4.27 -6.21 18.64
N THR A 805 -3.57 -5.11 18.97
CA THR A 805 -3.89 -4.30 20.15
C THR A 805 -5.29 -3.70 20.03
N GLU A 806 -5.64 -3.16 18.86
CA GLU A 806 -6.96 -2.59 18.58
C GLU A 806 -8.09 -3.61 18.82
N GLY A 807 -7.95 -4.84 18.31
CA GLY A 807 -8.92 -5.91 18.51
C GLY A 807 -9.11 -6.29 19.98
N LEU A 808 -8.03 -6.29 20.78
CA LEU A 808 -8.10 -6.48 22.22
C LEU A 808 -8.81 -5.32 22.93
N LEU A 809 -8.73 -4.10 22.37
CA LEU A 809 -9.42 -2.91 22.83
C LEU A 809 -10.83 -2.76 22.24
N THR A 810 -11.39 -3.78 21.59
CA THR A 810 -12.72 -3.78 20.94
C THR A 810 -12.86 -2.78 19.78
N LEU A 811 -11.77 -2.60 19.04
CA LEU A 811 -11.66 -1.73 17.87
C LEU A 811 -11.25 -2.55 16.64
N ASN A 812 -11.79 -2.23 15.48
CA ASN A 812 -11.40 -2.82 14.20
C ASN A 812 -10.61 -1.81 13.34
N MET A 813 -9.59 -2.35 12.68
CA MET A 813 -8.89 -1.70 11.57
C MET A 813 -9.49 -2.22 10.26
N GLY A 814 -9.70 -1.34 9.28
CA GLY A 814 -10.24 -1.72 7.98
C GLY A 814 -10.66 -0.52 7.14
N THR A 815 -10.94 -0.77 5.88
CA THR A 815 -11.42 0.25 4.94
C THR A 815 -12.93 0.37 5.12
N HIS A 816 -13.42 1.47 5.68
CA HIS A 816 -14.84 1.66 6.01
C HIS A 816 -15.36 3.04 5.61
N VAL A 817 -16.69 3.18 5.58
CA VAL A 817 -17.36 4.47 5.31
C VAL A 817 -17.03 5.48 6.39
N LYS A 818 -16.60 6.67 5.97
CA LYS A 818 -16.46 7.84 6.84
C LYS A 818 -17.69 8.74 6.68
N PRO A 819 -18.25 9.29 7.77
CA PRO A 819 -19.41 10.18 7.70
C PRO A 819 -19.05 11.60 7.21
N GLU A 820 -17.76 11.88 7.06
CA GLU A 820 -17.21 13.13 6.57
C GLU A 820 -16.36 12.84 5.32
N TYR A 821 -16.39 13.76 4.36
CA TYR A 821 -15.38 13.81 3.32
C TYR A 821 -14.48 15.02 3.55
N LYS A 822 -13.22 14.88 3.10
CA LYS A 822 -12.25 15.96 3.12
C LYS A 822 -12.34 16.70 1.79
N ASP A 823 -12.67 17.97 1.85
CA ASP A 823 -12.56 18.89 0.73
C ASP A 823 -11.29 19.71 0.87
N VAL A 824 -10.58 19.87 -0.24
CA VAL A 824 -9.36 20.69 -0.33
C VAL A 824 -9.60 21.70 -1.44
N ALA A 825 -10.40 22.71 -1.14
CA ALA A 825 -10.68 23.82 -2.03
C ALA A 825 -9.80 25.02 -1.65
N ASN A 826 -9.06 25.58 -2.61
CA ASN A 826 -8.25 26.79 -2.42
C ASN A 826 -7.28 26.74 -1.22
N ASP A 827 -6.63 25.59 -1.00
CA ASP A 827 -5.76 25.28 0.15
C ASP A 827 -6.43 25.17 1.52
N VAL A 828 -7.74 25.35 1.62
CA VAL A 828 -8.47 25.18 2.88
C VAL A 828 -8.98 23.76 2.98
N GLU A 829 -8.43 23.01 3.94
CA GLU A 829 -8.96 21.69 4.30
C GLU A 829 -10.25 21.86 5.11
N THR A 830 -11.37 21.44 4.56
CA THR A 830 -12.64 21.36 5.31
C THR A 830 -13.11 19.92 5.40
N MET A 831 -13.60 19.54 6.58
CA MET A 831 -14.30 18.27 6.77
C MET A 831 -15.78 18.57 6.70
N THR A 832 -16.45 18.03 5.69
CA THR A 832 -17.87 18.26 5.46
C THR A 832 -18.64 16.96 5.67
N ALA A 833 -19.74 17.02 6.41
CA ALA A 833 -20.59 15.85 6.61
C ALA A 833 -21.22 15.41 5.27
N ILE A 834 -21.16 14.11 4.99
CA ILE A 834 -21.87 13.54 3.85
C ILE A 834 -23.37 13.58 4.14
N ARG A 835 -24.19 13.99 3.17
CA ARG A 835 -25.63 14.16 3.36
C ARG A 835 -26.32 12.88 3.82
N ALA A 836 -26.01 11.74 3.20
CA ALA A 836 -26.61 10.46 3.59
C ALA A 836 -26.13 9.95 4.97
N ALA A 837 -25.06 10.54 5.54
CA ALA A 837 -24.60 10.23 6.89
C ALA A 837 -25.38 10.97 7.98
N GLN A 838 -26.25 11.92 7.61
CA GLN A 838 -27.02 12.74 8.54
C GLN A 838 -28.28 12.00 9.00
N PHE A 839 -28.42 11.86 10.32
CA PHE A 839 -29.61 11.30 10.97
C PHE A 839 -30.12 12.30 12.00
N ASP A 840 -30.80 13.33 11.51
CA ASP A 840 -31.24 14.48 12.33
C ASP A 840 -32.10 14.06 13.53
N THR A 841 -32.95 13.03 13.36
CA THR A 841 -33.81 12.49 14.40
C THR A 841 -33.01 11.83 15.54
N ALA A 842 -31.87 11.21 15.23
CA ALA A 842 -30.92 10.67 16.21
C ALA A 842 -29.95 11.73 16.77
N GLY A 843 -30.09 13.00 16.38
CA GLY A 843 -29.18 14.08 16.75
C GLY A 843 -27.82 14.05 16.03
N LEU A 844 -27.65 13.19 15.03
CA LEU A 844 -26.46 13.09 14.19
C LEU A 844 -26.59 14.03 12.98
N THR A 845 -26.73 15.32 13.27
CA THR A 845 -26.92 16.39 12.26
C THR A 845 -25.60 16.73 11.56
N LYS A 846 -25.65 17.45 10.44
CA LYS A 846 -24.46 18.02 9.75
C LYS A 846 -23.45 18.62 10.73
N THR A 847 -23.91 19.53 11.59
CA THR A 847 -23.05 20.25 12.55
C THR A 847 -22.42 19.33 13.59
N ASN A 848 -23.09 18.25 13.99
CA ASN A 848 -22.53 17.31 14.97
C ASN A 848 -21.56 16.33 14.33
N ILE A 849 -21.83 15.90 13.09
CA ILE A 849 -20.94 15.04 12.32
C ILE A 849 -19.62 15.76 12.03
N GLU A 850 -19.66 17.03 11.61
CA GLU A 850 -18.46 17.85 11.33
C GLU A 850 -17.54 18.07 12.54
N LEU A 851 -18.01 17.74 13.75
CA LEU A 851 -17.16 17.74 14.95
C LEU A 851 -16.22 16.53 15.00
N ILE A 852 -16.46 15.47 14.22
CA ILE A 852 -15.56 14.30 14.14
C ILE A 852 -14.19 14.76 13.61
N SER A 853 -14.16 15.67 12.63
CA SER A 853 -12.95 16.35 12.18
C SER A 853 -11.83 15.35 11.83
N GLY A 854 -12.17 14.33 11.05
CA GLY A 854 -11.25 13.28 10.58
C GLY A 854 -10.84 12.23 11.62
N ASN A 855 -11.42 12.24 12.83
CA ASN A 855 -11.11 11.26 13.89
C ASN A 855 -11.93 9.95 13.74
N SER A 856 -11.91 9.38 12.54
CA SER A 856 -12.68 8.19 12.13
C SER A 856 -11.79 7.07 11.60
N GLY A 857 -10.54 6.97 12.05
CA GLY A 857 -9.60 5.96 11.55
C GLY A 857 -9.85 4.53 12.01
N LEU A 858 -10.52 4.34 13.16
CA LEU A 858 -10.79 3.03 13.79
C LEU A 858 -12.27 2.92 14.13
N THR A 859 -12.88 1.79 13.79
CA THR A 859 -14.30 1.52 14.08
C THR A 859 -14.44 0.76 15.41
N PRO A 860 -15.48 1.01 16.22
CA PRO A 860 -15.79 0.13 17.34
C PRO A 860 -16.41 -1.19 16.84
N PHE A 861 -16.24 -2.28 17.59
CA PHE A 861 -16.91 -3.55 17.26
C PHE A 861 -18.43 -3.40 17.12
N ALA A 862 -19.07 -2.61 17.99
CA ALA A 862 -20.51 -2.32 17.93
C ALA A 862 -21.36 -3.59 17.68
N ALA A 863 -22.27 -3.56 16.70
CA ALA A 863 -23.10 -4.70 16.32
C ALA A 863 -22.39 -5.72 15.39
N SER A 864 -21.17 -5.44 14.93
CA SER A 864 -20.45 -6.28 13.95
C SER A 864 -19.82 -7.54 14.56
N VAL A 865 -19.59 -7.56 15.88
CA VAL A 865 -19.00 -8.70 16.57
C VAL A 865 -19.94 -9.18 17.67
N SER A 866 -20.33 -10.45 17.60
CA SER A 866 -21.10 -11.12 18.64
C SER A 866 -20.17 -11.78 19.65
N PHE A 867 -20.39 -11.51 20.94
CA PHE A 867 -19.68 -12.20 22.01
C PHE A 867 -20.49 -13.42 22.45
N ALA A 868 -19.91 -14.61 22.29
CA ALA A 868 -20.58 -15.88 22.58
C ALA A 868 -20.98 -16.05 24.06
N THR A 869 -20.34 -15.31 24.97
CA THR A 869 -20.59 -15.36 26.41
C THR A 869 -20.54 -13.95 27.00
N ASP A 870 -21.42 -13.65 27.94
CA ASP A 870 -21.37 -12.48 28.81
C ASP A 870 -20.42 -12.65 30.02
N GLN A 871 -19.88 -13.87 30.19
CA GLN A 871 -19.02 -14.26 31.31
C GLN A 871 -17.68 -13.51 31.35
N HIS A 872 -17.12 -13.14 30.19
CA HIS A 872 -15.82 -12.50 30.10
C HIS A 872 -15.93 -11.11 29.49
N CYS A 873 -15.24 -10.13 30.09
CA CYS A 873 -15.23 -8.76 29.59
C CYS A 873 -14.60 -8.68 28.20
N PRO A 874 -15.31 -8.20 27.15
CA PRO A 874 -14.78 -7.98 25.81
C PRO A 874 -13.58 -7.03 25.71
N PHE A 875 -13.37 -6.17 26.68
CA PHE A 875 -12.27 -5.21 26.64
C PHE A 875 -11.05 -5.75 27.40
N LYS A 876 -9.89 -5.86 26.75
CA LYS A 876 -8.62 -6.35 27.33
C LYS A 876 -7.55 -5.26 27.29
N PRO A 877 -7.47 -4.40 28.33
CA PRO A 877 -6.57 -3.24 28.32
C PRO A 877 -5.08 -3.57 28.47
N VAL A 878 -4.74 -4.80 28.88
CA VAL A 878 -3.37 -5.24 29.13
C VAL A 878 -3.16 -6.61 28.50
N THR A 879 -2.09 -6.78 27.74
CA THR A 879 -1.74 -7.97 26.96
C THR A 879 -1.19 -9.11 27.83
N HIS A 880 -1.91 -9.47 28.89
CA HIS A 880 -1.63 -10.67 29.67
C HIS A 880 -2.27 -11.87 28.97
N GLY A 881 -1.59 -12.47 28.01
CA GLY A 881 -2.18 -13.57 27.26
C GLY A 881 -1.17 -14.38 26.47
N GLN A 882 -1.67 -15.48 25.93
CA GLN A 882 -0.96 -16.30 24.96
C GLN A 882 -1.64 -16.18 23.61
N ILE A 883 -0.86 -16.25 22.56
CA ILE A 883 -1.35 -16.23 21.19
C ILE A 883 -0.95 -17.54 20.54
N ARG A 884 -1.92 -18.18 19.90
CA ARG A 884 -1.72 -19.30 19.00
C ARG A 884 -2.03 -18.83 17.59
N TYR A 885 -1.11 -19.05 16.66
CA TYR A 885 -1.41 -18.86 15.24
C TYR A 885 -2.44 -19.89 14.84
N GLY A 886 -3.65 -19.44 14.51
CA GLY A 886 -4.72 -20.29 14.00
C GLY A 886 -4.53 -20.55 12.52
N ARG A 887 -4.34 -19.46 11.75
CA ARG A 887 -4.06 -19.48 10.31
C ARG A 887 -3.19 -18.26 9.93
N PRO A 888 -1.87 -18.40 9.71
CA PRO A 888 -1.15 -17.40 8.94
C PRO A 888 -1.50 -17.62 7.46
N VAL A 889 -2.17 -16.64 6.85
CA VAL A 889 -2.57 -16.69 5.43
C VAL A 889 -1.78 -15.64 4.68
N ALA A 890 -0.69 -16.06 4.03
CA ALA A 890 -0.11 -15.21 3.01
C ALA A 890 -1.05 -15.27 1.79
N VAL A 891 -1.85 -14.23 1.59
CA VAL A 891 -2.61 -14.06 0.35
C VAL A 891 -1.65 -13.43 -0.64
N LEU A 892 -1.25 -14.25 -1.60
CA LEU A 892 -0.19 -13.96 -2.55
C LEU A 892 -0.88 -14.01 -3.89
N GLU A 893 -1.27 -12.86 -4.43
CA GLU A 893 -1.93 -12.82 -5.75
C GLU A 893 -1.22 -11.89 -6.72
N ASP A 894 -1.09 -12.43 -7.93
CA ASP A 894 -1.29 -11.85 -9.25
C ASP A 894 -0.88 -10.37 -9.36
N GLY A 895 0.45 -10.19 -9.38
CA GLY A 895 1.07 -8.97 -9.87
C GLY A 895 0.79 -8.76 -11.34
#